data_AF-A0A948QKR6-F1
#
_entry.id   AF-A0A948QKR6-F1
#
_cell.length_a   1.000
_cell.length_b   1.000
_cell.length_c   1.000
_cell.angle_alpha   90.00
_cell.angle_beta   90.00
_cell.angle_gamma   90.00
#
_symmetry.space_group_name_H-M   'P 1'
#
loop_
_entity.id
_entity.type
_entity.pdbx_description
1 polymer ?
#
loop_
_entity_poly.entity_id
_entity_poly.type
_entity_poly.pdbx_seq_one_letter_code
_entity_poly.pdbx_strand_id
1 'polypeptide(L)'
;MSEESLREVESQRFVKKEVALDQRVGNLMKQIQNETDKDKLEELRLDLQEAIQEREIFKISTDTTGAKKGELFGMELRDMLEDNGLKRNEKGELVCEDLEALEGNHLLIVNMGELDRLNESGEHDLGDQGLEHVHYFIKDQIIEVLKERVEFAQMEKDQLLDKFEVYRTAGNDFSLVLKGMDERTVAEITKRLNGSMDLPEEIGQEAVPLSTASISMKDSFELLNHIRRAQGQEQVSPDDIENAADTDKTEMITLLRERLLTLGDAEKLNNRINRIIDKISNPSEKDTIDARDLYDKFLKKSLGNLFLEPGESGPQSFEEFKTALQKEGLLSGEGGIELNDRQKQRKILKLSQDRAFEQFQVYNQNSVDEEKALQKRVVDDFEDRAIGKGFDVRLHAKPIETAEQAKFGETEKDLAKLFDERLNEIGGKTSGRILIEQIKNELDEERTKVPPNQRKIKTIEKELYFTLLQKDQLTGLDKRGVYYQRLEDRINKGEPVGVIAIDMAFLKYFDKEGGRLTGDKAISTAALIMEYVANKFSEYDVKAFRLGGDEFSLSVNTDKKEILDLIVKEIKQVAEKKIAEIPMQEGATSRYKPEALQFNFGTAIYNAELHGTKKEGRRDRKGPADKLNHEADSRVEVDKAVNRFILLLQRSLQMTRMQSKEEKEKEAADLEVLFSYSEKAIFGKLGRDKIDEWTRDYAGRSIGLRKIMEELKEFIIEQLHEKGKEEIQDMEVMTIMVENQVLLDFKEKEISILQTQMQELLNQGVVDKQHITDLEVQLKTAEEDKRQVLSLRRQYKEAA
;
A
#
# COMPACT_ATOMS: atom_id res chain seq x y z
N MET A 1 -33.99 32.16 5.96
CA MET A 1 -32.61 32.28 5.47
C MET A 1 -32.66 32.17 3.96
N SER A 2 -31.87 32.93 3.21
CA SER A 2 -31.79 32.77 1.76
C SER A 2 -31.16 31.41 1.42
N GLU A 3 -31.48 30.80 0.27
CA GLU A 3 -30.81 29.57 -0.22
C GLU A 3 -29.28 29.73 -0.27
N GLU A 4 -28.82 30.95 -0.58
CA GLU A 4 -27.39 31.31 -0.58
C GLU A 4 -26.74 31.24 0.82
N SER A 5 -27.51 31.49 1.88
CA SER A 5 -27.03 31.35 3.27
C SER A 5 -27.14 29.93 3.83
N LEU A 6 -27.84 29.02 3.14
CA LEU A 6 -27.78 27.57 3.42
C LEU A 6 -26.58 26.92 2.72
N ARG A 7 -26.25 27.36 1.49
CA ARG A 7 -25.04 26.95 0.74
C ARG A 7 -23.73 27.27 1.47
N GLU A 8 -23.66 28.40 2.15
CA GLU A 8 -22.53 28.70 3.04
C GLU A 8 -22.53 27.82 4.29
N VAL A 9 -23.68 27.47 4.88
CA VAL A 9 -23.70 26.86 6.22
C VAL A 9 -23.30 25.37 6.25
N GLU A 10 -23.39 24.65 5.12
CA GLU A 10 -23.18 23.19 5.06
C GLU A 10 -21.83 22.76 4.47
N SER A 11 -21.37 23.37 3.37
CA SER A 11 -19.96 23.27 2.90
C SER A 11 -18.96 23.81 3.95
N GLN A 12 -19.44 24.66 4.88
CA GLN A 12 -18.60 25.18 5.96
C GLN A 12 -18.42 24.19 7.12
N ARG A 13 -18.91 22.95 7.21
CA ARG A 13 -18.81 22.18 8.49
C ARG A 13 -17.46 21.49 8.75
N PHE A 14 -16.80 20.93 7.75
CA PHE A 14 -15.43 20.42 7.82
C PHE A 14 -14.45 21.59 7.90
N VAL A 15 -14.65 22.55 6.98
CA VAL A 15 -14.03 23.86 7.01
C VAL A 15 -14.22 24.52 8.37
N LYS A 16 -15.36 24.37 9.07
CA LYS A 16 -15.58 24.97 10.40
C LYS A 16 -14.69 24.36 11.45
N LYS A 17 -14.41 23.05 11.45
CA LYS A 17 -13.50 22.47 12.44
C LYS A 17 -12.06 22.87 12.14
N GLU A 18 -11.63 22.79 10.89
CA GLU A 18 -10.31 23.27 10.48
C GLU A 18 -10.14 24.77 10.77
N VAL A 19 -11.09 25.60 10.35
CA VAL A 19 -11.13 27.05 10.58
C VAL A 19 -11.24 27.37 12.07
N ALA A 20 -11.99 26.60 12.87
CA ALA A 20 -12.03 26.79 14.31
C ALA A 20 -10.68 26.48 14.96
N LEU A 21 -9.98 25.44 14.50
CA LEU A 21 -8.62 25.13 14.94
C LEU A 21 -7.64 26.23 14.51
N ASP A 22 -7.73 26.72 13.27
CA ASP A 22 -6.92 27.85 12.79
C ASP A 22 -7.21 29.14 13.56
N GLN A 23 -8.48 29.43 13.85
CA GLN A 23 -8.88 30.58 14.67
C GLN A 23 -8.35 30.42 16.10
N ARG A 24 -8.41 29.22 16.68
CA ARG A 24 -7.84 28.94 18.01
C ARG A 24 -6.34 29.19 18.03
N VAL A 25 -5.59 28.66 17.05
CA VAL A 25 -4.15 28.91 16.89
C VAL A 25 -3.88 30.41 16.76
N GLY A 26 -4.61 31.11 15.88
CA GLY A 26 -4.46 32.55 15.69
C GLY A 26 -4.78 33.38 16.93
N ASN A 27 -5.78 32.98 17.73
CA ASN A 27 -6.14 33.64 18.98
C ASN A 27 -5.08 33.42 20.06
N LEU A 28 -4.55 32.21 20.21
CA LEU A 28 -3.48 31.89 21.16
C LEU A 28 -2.18 32.63 20.83
N MET A 29 -1.81 32.72 19.54
CA MET A 29 -0.67 33.53 19.10
C MET A 29 -0.82 35.01 19.48
N LYS A 30 -2.02 35.58 19.32
CA LYS A 30 -2.32 36.97 19.74
C LYS A 30 -2.27 37.13 21.26
N GLN A 31 -2.70 36.14 22.03
CA GLN A 31 -2.62 36.16 23.49
C GLN A 31 -1.16 36.13 23.96
N ILE A 32 -0.33 35.25 23.41
CA ILE A 32 1.10 35.16 23.72
C ILE A 32 1.83 36.47 23.43
N GLN A 33 1.49 37.16 22.34
CA GLN A 33 2.08 38.46 22.00
C GLN A 33 1.76 39.58 23.01
N ASN A 34 0.62 39.47 23.70
CA ASN A 34 0.13 40.48 24.64
C ASN A 34 0.39 40.12 26.12
N GLU A 35 0.76 38.88 26.42
CA GLU A 35 1.00 38.42 27.78
C GLU A 35 2.43 38.75 28.24
N THR A 36 2.55 39.22 29.49
CA THR A 36 3.82 39.65 30.08
C THR A 36 4.22 38.80 31.29
N ASP A 37 3.27 38.08 31.88
CA ASP A 37 3.52 37.13 32.96
C ASP A 37 4.19 35.86 32.43
N LYS A 38 5.31 35.46 33.04
CA LYS A 38 6.12 34.33 32.55
C LYS A 38 5.40 32.98 32.66
N ASP A 39 4.70 32.75 33.76
CA ASP A 39 4.06 31.47 34.04
C ASP A 39 2.85 31.28 33.13
N LYS A 40 2.07 32.35 32.92
CA LYS A 40 0.97 32.35 31.94
C LYS A 40 1.48 32.21 30.50
N LEU A 41 2.61 32.80 30.17
CA LEU A 41 3.19 32.70 28.85
C LEU A 41 3.69 31.28 28.55
N GLU A 42 4.17 30.56 29.56
CA GLU A 42 4.48 29.12 29.45
C GLU A 42 3.21 28.29 29.21
N GLU A 43 2.14 28.55 29.98
CA GLU A 43 0.85 27.87 29.79
C GLU A 43 0.25 28.14 28.40
N LEU A 44 0.21 29.39 27.96
CA LEU A 44 -0.30 29.76 26.63
C LEU A 44 0.53 29.12 25.50
N ARG A 45 1.84 28.93 25.70
CA ARG A 45 2.69 28.23 24.72
C ARG A 45 2.34 26.75 24.64
N LEU A 46 2.06 26.09 25.76
CA LEU A 46 1.58 24.71 25.78
C LEU A 46 0.23 24.60 25.07
N ASP A 47 -0.70 25.52 25.35
CA ASP A 47 -2.01 25.54 24.70
C ASP A 47 -1.90 25.81 23.19
N LEU A 48 -0.97 26.68 22.78
CA LEU A 48 -0.69 26.94 21.37
C LEU A 48 -0.12 25.69 20.69
N GLN A 49 0.83 25.00 21.33
CA GLN A 49 1.41 23.76 20.82
C GLN A 49 0.33 22.68 20.67
N GLU A 50 -0.52 22.50 21.67
CA GLU A 50 -1.65 21.56 21.62
C GLU A 50 -2.62 21.93 20.49
N ALA A 51 -2.98 23.21 20.32
CA ALA A 51 -3.87 23.65 19.26
C ALA A 51 -3.28 23.45 17.86
N ILE A 52 -1.97 23.69 17.69
CA ILE A 52 -1.25 23.41 16.43
C ILE A 52 -1.27 21.91 16.16
N GLN A 53 -0.93 21.07 17.14
CA GLN A 53 -0.95 19.62 16.98
C GLN A 53 -2.36 19.11 16.65
N GLU A 54 -3.40 19.58 17.32
CA GLU A 54 -4.78 19.21 17.02
C GLU A 54 -5.19 19.58 15.60
N ARG A 55 -4.75 20.75 15.12
CA ARG A 55 -4.97 21.17 13.73
C ARG A 55 -4.27 20.23 12.75
N GLU A 56 -2.99 19.95 12.96
CA GLU A 56 -2.23 19.11 12.04
C GLU A 56 -2.69 17.64 12.09
N ILE A 57 -3.00 17.12 13.28
CA ILE A 57 -3.68 15.83 13.47
C ILE A 57 -4.96 15.81 12.65
N PHE A 58 -5.82 16.82 12.78
CA PHE A 58 -7.06 16.89 12.02
C PHE A 58 -6.81 16.81 10.50
N LYS A 59 -5.91 17.64 9.96
CA LYS A 59 -5.56 17.65 8.53
C LYS A 59 -5.03 16.31 8.02
N ILE A 60 -4.23 15.63 8.83
CA ILE A 60 -3.58 14.39 8.41
C ILE A 60 -4.54 13.20 8.60
N SER A 61 -5.33 13.21 9.66
CA SER A 61 -6.23 12.12 10.03
C SER A 61 -7.55 12.12 9.29
N THR A 62 -7.96 13.23 8.68
CA THR A 62 -9.25 13.34 7.98
C THR A 62 -9.05 13.48 6.47
N ASP A 63 -10.02 13.01 5.70
CA ASP A 63 -10.05 13.19 4.26
C ASP A 63 -10.90 14.42 3.87
N THR A 64 -11.11 14.62 2.56
CA THR A 64 -11.90 15.75 2.03
C THR A 64 -13.37 15.73 2.44
N THR A 65 -13.91 14.59 2.84
CA THR A 65 -15.30 14.48 3.35
C THR A 65 -15.40 14.89 4.83
N GLY A 66 -14.25 15.00 5.50
CA GLY A 66 -14.13 15.20 6.94
C GLY A 66 -14.23 13.92 7.77
N ALA A 67 -14.42 12.76 7.14
CA ALA A 67 -14.30 11.47 7.80
C ALA A 67 -12.82 11.20 8.12
N LYS A 68 -12.55 10.36 9.13
CA LYS A 68 -11.19 9.88 9.34
C LYS A 68 -10.72 9.06 8.13
N LYS A 69 -9.43 9.10 7.82
CA LYS A 69 -8.85 8.27 6.75
C LYS A 69 -8.94 6.79 7.11
N GLY A 70 -9.25 5.95 6.13
CA GLY A 70 -9.39 4.51 6.30
C GLY A 70 -8.17 3.81 6.89
N GLU A 71 -6.97 4.33 6.66
CA GLU A 71 -5.72 3.80 7.25
C GLU A 71 -5.75 3.82 8.78
N LEU A 72 -6.50 4.73 9.39
CA LEU A 72 -6.64 4.84 10.85
C LEU A 72 -7.60 3.81 11.43
N PHE A 73 -8.53 3.28 10.63
CA PHE A 73 -9.55 2.34 11.10
C PHE A 73 -8.91 1.10 11.73
N GLY A 74 -7.93 0.49 11.05
CA GLY A 74 -7.23 -0.69 11.59
C GLY A 74 -6.32 -0.37 12.77
N MET A 75 -5.71 0.82 12.79
CA MET A 75 -4.82 1.25 13.88
C MET A 75 -5.61 1.52 15.15
N GLU A 76 -6.67 2.34 15.08
CA GLU A 76 -7.48 2.68 16.25
C GLU A 76 -8.31 1.48 16.74
N LEU A 77 -8.68 0.55 15.85
CA LEU A 77 -9.28 -0.72 16.27
C LEU A 77 -8.28 -1.61 17.01
N ARG A 78 -6.99 -1.60 16.62
CA ARG A 78 -5.92 -2.28 17.36
C ARG A 78 -5.77 -1.69 18.75
N ASP A 79 -5.68 -0.36 18.84
CA ASP A 79 -5.55 0.36 20.11
C ASP A 79 -6.75 0.06 21.02
N MET A 80 -7.96 0.03 20.46
CA MET A 80 -9.15 -0.36 21.21
C MET A 80 -9.10 -1.80 21.74
N LEU A 81 -8.63 -2.77 20.94
CA LEU A 81 -8.48 -4.15 21.40
C LEU A 81 -7.41 -4.27 22.50
N GLU A 82 -6.36 -3.45 22.44
CA GLU A 82 -5.34 -3.36 23.46
C GLU A 82 -5.87 -2.74 24.75
N ASP A 83 -6.61 -1.62 24.65
CA ASP A 83 -7.25 -0.94 25.78
C ASP A 83 -8.27 -1.85 26.50
N ASN A 84 -8.95 -2.72 25.77
CA ASN A 84 -9.88 -3.70 26.36
C ASN A 84 -9.14 -4.93 26.96
N GLY A 85 -7.82 -5.00 26.87
CA GLY A 85 -6.99 -6.05 27.46
C GLY A 85 -7.06 -7.39 26.70
N LEU A 86 -7.08 -7.37 25.36
CA LEU A 86 -7.04 -8.59 24.54
C LEU A 86 -5.75 -9.39 24.80
N LYS A 87 -5.90 -10.64 25.26
CA LYS A 87 -4.79 -11.57 25.51
C LYS A 87 -5.23 -13.02 25.32
N ARG A 88 -4.30 -13.98 25.38
CA ARG A 88 -4.64 -15.41 25.46
C ARG A 88 -4.74 -15.88 26.90
N ASN A 89 -5.66 -16.80 27.19
CA ASN A 89 -5.69 -17.55 28.44
C ASN A 89 -4.81 -18.81 28.38
N GLU A 90 -4.74 -19.57 29.48
CA GLU A 90 -3.96 -20.82 29.59
C GLU A 90 -4.37 -21.91 28.57
N LYS A 91 -5.56 -21.80 27.97
CA LYS A 91 -6.08 -22.71 26.93
C LYS A 91 -5.84 -22.18 25.51
N GLY A 92 -5.04 -21.12 25.37
CA GLY A 92 -4.80 -20.46 24.08
C GLY A 92 -6.02 -19.73 23.51
N GLU A 93 -7.12 -19.62 24.25
CA GLU A 93 -8.30 -18.88 23.82
C GLU A 93 -8.09 -17.39 24.04
N LEU A 94 -8.61 -16.58 23.12
CA LEU A 94 -8.64 -15.14 23.32
C LEU A 94 -9.58 -14.82 24.48
N VAL A 95 -9.12 -13.95 25.38
CA VAL A 95 -9.87 -13.34 26.48
C VAL A 95 -9.67 -11.83 26.45
N CYS A 96 -10.69 -11.10 26.85
CA CYS A 96 -10.68 -9.65 27.01
C CYS A 96 -10.84 -9.34 28.50
N GLU A 97 -10.07 -8.41 29.05
CA GLU A 97 -10.21 -8.02 30.46
C GLU A 97 -11.49 -7.21 30.69
N ASP A 98 -11.81 -6.30 29.76
CA ASP A 98 -13.05 -5.52 29.77
C ASP A 98 -14.07 -6.09 28.79
N LEU A 99 -14.79 -7.13 29.25
CA LEU A 99 -15.83 -7.77 28.45
C LEU A 99 -17.01 -6.84 28.20
N GLU A 100 -17.35 -5.97 29.15
CA GLU A 100 -18.48 -5.04 29.05
C GLU A 100 -18.21 -3.99 27.97
N ALA A 101 -16.99 -3.44 27.90
CA ALA A 101 -16.58 -2.57 26.81
C ALA A 101 -16.68 -3.27 25.45
N LEU A 102 -16.19 -4.52 25.35
CA LEU A 102 -16.28 -5.29 24.10
C LEU A 102 -17.74 -5.55 23.68
N GLU A 103 -18.64 -5.82 24.64
CA GLU A 103 -20.07 -6.02 24.40
C GLU A 103 -20.76 -4.75 23.91
N GLY A 104 -20.35 -3.58 24.40
CA GLY A 104 -20.89 -2.29 23.98
C GLY A 104 -20.28 -1.75 22.67
N ASN A 105 -19.27 -2.41 22.10
CA ASN A 105 -18.58 -1.92 20.92
C ASN A 105 -19.05 -2.64 19.64
N HIS A 106 -19.43 -1.85 18.64
CA HIS A 106 -19.96 -2.35 17.37
C HIS A 106 -19.23 -1.70 16.19
N LEU A 107 -19.13 -2.45 15.10
CA LEU A 107 -18.58 -1.96 13.84
C LEU A 107 -19.67 -1.90 12.78
N LEU A 108 -19.76 -0.77 12.07
CA LEU A 108 -20.68 -0.59 10.95
C LEU A 108 -19.92 -0.30 9.67
N ILE A 109 -20.53 -0.65 8.54
CA ILE A 109 -20.12 -0.19 7.22
C ILE A 109 -21.32 0.41 6.53
N VAL A 110 -21.14 1.61 5.98
CA VAL A 110 -22.13 2.35 5.20
C VAL A 110 -21.54 2.55 3.82
N ASN A 111 -22.20 2.01 2.79
CA ASN A 111 -21.82 2.22 1.40
C ASN A 111 -22.74 3.24 0.74
N MET A 112 -22.13 4.23 0.10
CA MET A 112 -22.81 5.12 -0.82
C MET A 112 -22.87 4.48 -2.20
N GLY A 113 -24.01 3.89 -2.56
CA GLY A 113 -24.19 3.33 -3.88
C GLY A 113 -24.17 4.40 -4.98
N GLU A 114 -23.82 3.98 -6.20
CA GLU A 114 -23.89 4.81 -7.41
C GLU A 114 -23.03 6.08 -7.38
N LEU A 115 -21.88 6.07 -6.70
CA LEU A 115 -20.91 7.17 -6.77
C LEU A 115 -20.51 7.50 -8.24
N ASP A 116 -20.40 6.47 -9.08
CA ASP A 116 -20.11 6.62 -10.51
C ASP A 116 -21.17 7.46 -11.25
N ARG A 117 -22.44 7.44 -10.78
CA ARG A 117 -23.53 8.24 -11.34
C ARG A 117 -23.30 9.72 -11.10
N LEU A 118 -22.87 10.10 -9.89
CA LEU A 118 -22.52 11.49 -9.58
C LEU A 118 -21.27 11.95 -10.34
N ASN A 119 -20.28 11.06 -10.44
CA ASN A 119 -19.05 11.32 -11.21
C ASN A 119 -19.34 11.53 -12.70
N GLU A 120 -20.32 10.82 -13.27
CA GLU A 120 -20.74 10.99 -14.67
C GLU A 120 -21.49 12.32 -14.88
N SER A 121 -22.28 12.77 -13.90
CA SER A 121 -23.13 13.97 -14.04
C SER A 121 -22.41 15.31 -13.84
N GLY A 122 -21.35 15.37 -13.02
CA GLY A 122 -20.63 16.64 -12.79
C GLY A 122 -19.20 16.47 -12.36
N GLU A 123 -18.51 15.51 -12.98
CA GLU A 123 -17.11 15.20 -12.71
C GLU A 123 -16.90 14.75 -11.24
N HIS A 124 -15.63 14.63 -10.81
CA HIS A 124 -15.28 14.14 -9.48
C HIS A 124 -15.77 15.06 -8.34
N ASP A 125 -15.91 16.36 -8.60
CA ASP A 125 -16.32 17.34 -7.61
C ASP A 125 -17.71 17.02 -7.03
N LEU A 126 -18.67 16.61 -7.88
CA LEU A 126 -20.00 16.19 -7.39
C LEU A 126 -19.96 14.89 -6.60
N GLY A 127 -19.10 13.95 -7.01
CA GLY A 127 -18.88 12.71 -6.26
C GLY A 127 -18.34 12.98 -4.86
N ASP A 128 -17.34 13.86 -4.75
CA ASP A 128 -16.73 14.25 -3.47
C ASP A 128 -17.72 15.01 -2.58
N GLN A 129 -18.51 15.94 -3.15
CA GLN A 129 -19.58 16.60 -2.41
C GLN A 129 -20.64 15.59 -1.92
N GLY A 130 -21.05 14.65 -2.78
CA GLY A 130 -21.98 13.59 -2.40
C GLY A 130 -21.47 12.75 -1.22
N LEU A 131 -20.18 12.40 -1.23
CA LEU A 131 -19.54 11.68 -0.13
C LEU A 131 -19.45 12.51 1.16
N GLU A 132 -19.16 13.81 1.05
CA GLU A 132 -19.21 14.74 2.18
C GLU A 132 -20.62 14.79 2.81
N HIS A 133 -21.67 14.88 1.98
CA HIS A 133 -23.05 14.83 2.47
C HIS A 133 -23.39 13.52 3.17
N VAL A 134 -22.94 12.38 2.64
CA VAL A 134 -23.12 11.07 3.30
C VAL A 134 -22.45 11.04 4.66
N HIS A 135 -21.22 11.56 4.79
CA HIS A 135 -20.54 11.63 6.07
C HIS A 135 -21.33 12.44 7.11
N TYR A 136 -21.88 13.60 6.75
CA TYR A 136 -22.69 14.37 7.69
C TYR A 136 -24.03 13.71 8.00
N PHE A 137 -24.69 13.14 7.00
CA PHE A 137 -25.92 12.39 7.20
C PHE A 137 -25.72 11.26 8.21
N ILE A 138 -24.63 10.50 8.08
CA ILE A 138 -24.25 9.46 9.03
C ILE A 138 -24.18 10.02 10.46
N LYS A 139 -23.44 11.12 10.65
CA LYS A 139 -23.27 11.75 11.98
C LYS A 139 -24.59 12.23 12.57
N ASP A 140 -25.39 12.93 11.77
CA ASP A 140 -26.64 13.53 12.23
C ASP A 140 -27.66 12.44 12.58
N GLN A 141 -27.77 11.36 11.78
CA GLN A 141 -28.63 10.22 12.09
C GLN A 141 -28.22 9.49 13.37
N ILE A 142 -26.92 9.28 13.61
CA ILE A 142 -26.45 8.67 14.87
C ILE A 142 -26.79 9.56 16.06
N ILE A 143 -26.51 10.86 15.98
CA ILE A 143 -26.80 11.82 17.06
C ILE A 143 -28.31 11.85 17.38
N GLU A 144 -29.17 11.82 16.36
CA GLU A 144 -30.62 11.77 16.55
C GLU A 144 -31.04 10.51 17.30
N VAL A 145 -30.57 9.33 16.89
CA VAL A 145 -30.90 8.07 17.58
C VAL A 145 -30.40 8.08 19.02
N LEU A 146 -29.19 8.60 19.27
CA LEU A 146 -28.67 8.70 20.63
C LEU A 146 -29.53 9.62 21.49
N LYS A 147 -29.93 10.80 20.99
CA LYS A 147 -30.78 11.73 21.75
C LYS A 147 -32.15 11.18 22.11
N GLU A 148 -32.66 10.21 21.36
CA GLU A 148 -33.92 9.52 21.67
C GLU A 148 -33.78 8.50 22.81
N ARG A 149 -32.55 8.10 23.17
CA ARG A 149 -32.28 7.21 24.30
C ARG A 149 -32.08 8.00 25.59
N VAL A 150 -32.74 7.55 26.65
CA VAL A 150 -32.71 8.21 27.97
C VAL A 150 -31.28 8.36 28.50
N GLU A 151 -30.42 7.37 28.26
CA GLU A 151 -29.02 7.36 28.71
C GLU A 151 -28.12 8.40 28.03
N PHE A 152 -28.45 8.83 26.81
CA PHE A 152 -27.66 9.83 26.07
C PHE A 152 -28.38 11.18 25.91
N ALA A 153 -29.67 11.28 26.23
CA ALA A 153 -30.48 12.49 26.03
C ALA A 153 -29.95 13.75 26.74
N GLN A 154 -29.19 13.58 27.84
CA GLN A 154 -28.59 14.68 28.59
C GLN A 154 -27.13 14.97 28.20
N MET A 155 -26.56 14.20 27.27
CA MET A 155 -25.20 14.43 26.81
C MET A 155 -25.15 15.61 25.84
N GLU A 156 -24.12 16.43 26.01
CA GLU A 156 -23.80 17.49 25.06
C GLU A 156 -23.37 16.90 23.72
N LYS A 157 -23.50 17.69 22.64
CA LYS A 157 -23.18 17.22 21.28
C LYS A 157 -21.76 16.64 21.18
N ASP A 158 -20.79 17.26 21.85
CA ASP A 158 -19.39 16.80 21.81
C ASP A 158 -19.23 15.44 22.51
N GLN A 159 -19.95 15.22 23.63
CA GLN A 159 -19.95 13.93 24.33
C GLN A 159 -20.63 12.82 23.50
N LEU A 160 -21.63 13.17 22.69
CA LEU A 160 -22.25 12.24 21.74
C LEU A 160 -21.29 11.88 20.60
N LEU A 161 -20.48 12.84 20.13
CA LEU A 161 -19.47 12.59 19.10
C LEU A 161 -18.36 11.66 19.60
N ASP A 162 -18.07 11.62 20.90
CA ASP A 162 -17.11 10.68 21.47
C ASP A 162 -17.64 9.22 21.49
N LYS A 163 -18.94 9.01 21.24
CA LYS A 163 -19.56 7.68 21.18
C LYS A 163 -19.37 7.00 19.83
N PHE A 164 -18.91 7.70 18.80
CA PHE A 164 -18.70 7.07 17.50
C PHE A 164 -17.64 7.76 16.65
N GLU A 165 -17.04 6.98 15.78
CA GLU A 165 -16.06 7.48 14.81
C GLU A 165 -16.45 7.02 13.42
N VAL A 166 -16.21 7.88 12.42
CA VAL A 166 -16.52 7.60 11.01
C VAL A 166 -15.23 7.68 10.20
N TYR A 167 -14.97 6.63 9.43
CA TYR A 167 -13.77 6.45 8.61
C TYR A 167 -14.19 6.25 7.17
N ARG A 168 -13.51 6.86 6.20
CA ARG A 168 -13.69 6.51 4.79
C ARG A 168 -12.65 5.47 4.39
N THR A 169 -13.07 4.21 4.27
CA THR A 169 -12.17 3.06 4.13
C THR A 169 -11.85 2.68 2.69
N ALA A 170 -12.76 2.93 1.75
CA ALA A 170 -12.49 2.71 0.33
C ALA A 170 -13.49 3.49 -0.51
N GLY A 171 -13.07 4.34 -1.45
CA GLY A 171 -13.95 4.98 -2.44
C GLY A 171 -15.25 5.58 -1.85
N ASN A 172 -16.32 4.79 -1.87
CA ASN A 172 -17.67 5.07 -1.40
C ASN A 172 -18.12 4.31 -0.13
N ASP A 173 -17.20 3.65 0.59
CA ASP A 173 -17.41 2.93 1.84
C ASP A 173 -16.95 3.77 3.03
N PHE A 174 -17.83 3.90 4.02
CA PHE A 174 -17.56 4.44 5.34
C PHE A 174 -17.60 3.32 6.37
N SER A 175 -16.54 3.13 7.14
CA SER A 175 -16.54 2.26 8.31
C SER A 175 -16.76 3.09 9.57
N LEU A 176 -17.50 2.56 10.52
CA LEU A 176 -17.78 3.25 11.78
C LEU A 176 -17.44 2.34 12.96
N VAL A 177 -17.01 2.98 14.03
CA VAL A 177 -16.84 2.35 15.34
C VAL A 177 -17.83 3.01 16.29
N LEU A 178 -18.78 2.23 16.81
CA LEU A 178 -19.74 2.68 17.82
C LEU A 178 -19.28 2.17 19.20
N LYS A 179 -19.23 3.05 20.20
CA LYS A 179 -18.65 2.78 21.52
C LYS A 179 -19.70 2.80 22.62
N GLY A 180 -19.77 1.74 23.42
CA GLY A 180 -20.66 1.62 24.58
C GLY A 180 -22.16 1.77 24.22
N MET A 181 -22.60 1.15 23.14
CA MET A 181 -24.00 1.13 22.69
C MET A 181 -24.55 -0.28 22.76
N ASP A 182 -25.83 -0.42 23.10
CA ASP A 182 -26.50 -1.73 23.06
C ASP A 182 -26.97 -2.10 21.64
N GLU A 183 -27.19 -3.40 21.40
CA GLU A 183 -27.62 -3.93 20.10
C GLU A 183 -28.89 -3.29 19.54
N ARG A 184 -29.85 -2.86 20.39
CA ARG A 184 -31.09 -2.22 19.92
C ARG A 184 -30.84 -0.81 19.43
N THR A 185 -29.94 -0.08 20.08
CA THR A 185 -29.48 1.24 19.62
C THR A 185 -28.74 1.11 18.30
N VAL A 186 -27.84 0.14 18.17
CA VAL A 186 -27.13 -0.14 16.92
C VAL A 186 -28.08 -0.57 15.80
N ALA A 187 -29.06 -1.43 16.08
CA ALA A 187 -30.05 -1.84 15.08
C ALA A 187 -30.89 -0.66 14.55
N GLU A 188 -31.25 0.30 15.40
CA GLU A 188 -31.97 1.50 14.97
C GLU A 188 -31.07 2.44 14.14
N ILE A 189 -29.79 2.61 14.52
CA ILE A 189 -28.80 3.35 13.70
C ILE A 189 -28.68 2.70 12.32
N THR A 190 -28.40 1.39 12.27
CA THR A 190 -28.27 0.64 11.01
C THR A 190 -29.51 0.79 10.13
N LYS A 191 -30.70 0.77 10.74
CA LYS A 191 -31.96 0.95 10.02
C LYS A 191 -32.12 2.36 9.44
N ARG A 192 -31.75 3.43 10.17
CA ARG A 192 -31.84 4.81 9.66
C ARG A 192 -30.83 5.11 8.56
N LEU A 193 -29.65 4.49 8.65
CA LEU A 193 -28.59 4.63 7.66
C LEU A 193 -28.83 3.76 6.41
N ASN A 194 -29.73 2.78 6.46
CA ASN A 194 -30.06 1.93 5.32
C ASN A 194 -31.27 2.49 4.56
N GLY A 195 -31.12 2.77 3.26
CA GLY A 195 -32.20 3.34 2.45
C GLY A 195 -31.68 4.29 1.38
N SER A 196 -32.22 5.50 1.33
CA SER A 196 -31.81 6.54 0.40
C SER A 196 -31.61 7.87 1.12
N MET A 197 -30.59 8.61 0.71
CA MET A 197 -30.32 9.95 1.20
C MET A 197 -30.56 10.96 0.07
N ASP A 198 -31.42 11.93 0.33
CA ASP A 198 -31.62 13.05 -0.58
C ASP A 198 -30.35 13.90 -0.62
N LEU A 199 -29.91 14.22 -1.84
CA LEU A 199 -28.86 15.20 -2.05
C LEU A 199 -29.48 16.58 -2.27
N PRO A 200 -28.76 17.67 -1.96
CA PRO A 200 -29.15 19.01 -2.40
C PRO A 200 -29.43 19.04 -3.91
N GLU A 201 -30.45 19.79 -4.33
CA GLU A 201 -30.91 19.86 -5.73
C GLU A 201 -29.77 20.24 -6.69
N GLU A 202 -28.76 20.96 -6.22
CA GLU A 202 -27.58 21.37 -7.00
C GLU A 202 -26.61 20.23 -7.30
N ILE A 203 -26.57 19.18 -6.47
CA ILE A 203 -25.63 18.05 -6.59
C ILE A 203 -26.26 16.91 -7.37
N GLY A 204 -27.57 16.71 -7.22
CA GLY A 204 -28.28 15.68 -7.96
C GLY A 204 -29.77 15.66 -7.63
N GLN A 205 -30.59 15.34 -8.64
CA GLN A 205 -32.05 15.30 -8.49
C GLN A 205 -32.59 14.01 -7.87
N GLU A 206 -31.77 12.95 -7.80
CA GLU A 206 -32.21 11.64 -7.33
C GLU A 206 -31.33 11.16 -6.17
N ALA A 207 -32.00 10.74 -5.10
CA ALA A 207 -31.42 10.27 -3.86
C ALA A 207 -30.38 9.16 -4.06
N VAL A 208 -29.28 9.25 -3.31
CA VAL A 208 -28.24 8.22 -3.34
C VAL A 208 -28.63 7.05 -2.44
N PRO A 209 -28.52 5.81 -2.93
CA PRO A 209 -28.83 4.65 -2.11
C PRO A 209 -27.71 4.43 -1.09
N LEU A 210 -28.09 4.20 0.17
CA LEU A 210 -27.17 3.85 1.25
C LEU A 210 -27.42 2.40 1.68
N SER A 211 -26.36 1.62 1.75
CA SER A 211 -26.38 0.25 2.28
C SER A 211 -25.61 0.19 3.57
N THR A 212 -26.25 -0.26 4.65
CA THR A 212 -25.60 -0.33 5.97
C THR A 212 -25.63 -1.73 6.54
N ALA A 213 -24.49 -2.22 7.02
CA ALA A 213 -24.36 -3.46 7.78
C ALA A 213 -23.61 -3.22 9.09
N SER A 214 -23.91 -4.02 10.11
CA SER A 214 -23.29 -3.93 11.43
C SER A 214 -22.86 -5.30 11.96
N ILE A 215 -21.77 -5.34 12.73
CA ILE A 215 -21.35 -6.50 13.52
C ILE A 215 -21.06 -6.10 14.96
N SER A 216 -21.30 -7.03 15.88
CA SER A 216 -20.85 -6.95 17.26
C SER A 216 -19.38 -7.39 17.37
N MET A 217 -18.57 -6.67 18.15
CA MET A 217 -17.21 -7.12 18.46
C MET A 217 -17.24 -8.42 19.26
N LYS A 218 -18.17 -8.55 20.21
CA LYS A 218 -18.40 -9.78 20.98
C LYS A 218 -18.64 -10.99 20.07
N ASP A 219 -19.58 -10.90 19.14
CA ASP A 219 -19.90 -12.02 18.24
C ASP A 219 -18.69 -12.42 17.39
N SER A 220 -17.91 -11.44 16.95
CA SER A 220 -16.73 -11.68 16.11
C SER A 220 -15.61 -12.32 16.92
N PHE A 221 -15.50 -11.96 18.19
CA PHE A 221 -14.57 -12.53 19.14
C PHE A 221 -14.90 -13.99 19.46
N GLU A 222 -16.19 -14.27 19.72
CA GLU A 222 -16.68 -15.64 19.91
C GLU A 222 -16.48 -16.50 18.66
N LEU A 223 -16.70 -15.93 17.48
CA LEU A 223 -16.44 -16.59 16.20
C LEU A 223 -14.96 -16.93 16.02
N LEU A 224 -14.04 -16.01 16.31
CA LEU A 224 -12.60 -16.26 16.20
C LEU A 224 -12.17 -17.41 17.12
N ASN A 225 -12.61 -17.38 18.37
CA ASN A 225 -12.37 -18.48 19.30
C ASN A 225 -12.96 -19.79 18.77
N HIS A 226 -14.15 -19.80 18.19
CA HIS A 226 -14.75 -20.99 17.58
C HIS A 226 -13.90 -21.54 16.41
N ILE A 227 -13.44 -20.66 15.51
CA ILE A 227 -12.57 -21.03 14.38
C ILE A 227 -11.28 -21.70 14.90
N ARG A 228 -10.65 -21.11 15.90
CA ARG A 228 -9.39 -21.62 16.48
C ARG A 228 -9.57 -22.98 17.14
N ARG A 229 -10.67 -23.19 17.88
CA ARG A 229 -11.03 -24.51 18.42
C ARG A 229 -11.24 -25.54 17.31
N ALA A 230 -11.95 -25.17 16.24
CA ALA A 230 -12.18 -26.05 15.10
C ALA A 230 -10.88 -26.41 14.35
N GLN A 231 -9.89 -25.53 14.38
CA GLN A 231 -8.55 -25.75 13.82
C GLN A 231 -7.60 -26.51 14.78
N GLY A 232 -8.03 -26.83 16.00
CA GLY A 232 -7.21 -27.53 16.99
C GLY A 232 -6.08 -26.67 17.60
N GLN A 233 -6.17 -25.35 17.51
CA GLN A 233 -5.16 -24.41 18.02
C GLN A 233 -5.29 -24.12 19.54
N GLU A 234 -5.85 -25.06 20.32
CA GLU A 234 -6.08 -24.91 21.77
C GLU A 234 -4.82 -25.14 22.62
N GLN A 235 -3.75 -25.69 22.04
CA GLN A 235 -2.49 -25.93 22.75
C GLN A 235 -1.41 -25.01 22.20
N VAL A 236 -1.25 -23.87 22.86
CA VAL A 236 -0.17 -22.93 22.57
C VAL A 236 0.84 -23.00 23.72
N SER A 237 2.14 -23.00 23.43
CA SER A 237 3.17 -22.99 24.46
C SER A 237 3.02 -21.74 25.33
N PRO A 238 3.34 -21.77 26.65
CA PRO A 238 3.39 -20.56 27.46
C PRO A 238 4.26 -19.44 26.85
N ASP A 239 5.35 -19.80 26.17
CA ASP A 239 6.25 -18.84 25.51
C ASP A 239 5.61 -18.15 24.29
N ASP A 240 4.64 -18.81 23.66
CA ASP A 240 3.90 -18.26 22.52
C ASP A 240 2.80 -17.28 22.98
N ILE A 241 2.32 -17.39 24.24
CA ILE A 241 1.25 -16.54 24.78
C ILE A 241 1.70 -15.08 24.85
N GLU A 242 2.93 -14.84 25.28
CA GLU A 242 3.47 -13.48 25.47
C GLU A 242 3.74 -12.77 24.13
N ASN A 243 4.12 -13.51 23.10
CA ASN A 243 4.40 -12.99 21.76
C ASN A 243 3.18 -12.96 20.82
N ALA A 244 2.08 -13.64 21.18
CA ALA A 244 0.92 -13.80 20.31
C ALA A 244 0.01 -12.56 20.22
N ALA A 245 0.07 -11.64 21.18
CA ALA A 245 -0.90 -10.56 21.30
C ALA A 245 -1.06 -9.73 20.01
N ASP A 246 0.05 -9.36 19.36
CA ASP A 246 0.01 -8.58 18.12
C ASP A 246 -0.50 -9.38 16.91
N THR A 247 -0.19 -10.68 16.87
CA THR A 247 -0.71 -11.59 15.84
C THR A 247 -2.21 -11.77 16.01
N ASP A 248 -2.68 -11.98 17.24
CA ASP A 248 -4.10 -12.13 17.57
C ASP A 248 -4.91 -10.87 17.29
N LYS A 249 -4.38 -9.69 17.65
CA LYS A 249 -4.98 -8.40 17.28
C LYS A 249 -5.13 -8.30 15.76
N THR A 250 -4.09 -8.68 15.01
CA THR A 250 -4.10 -8.62 13.55
C THR A 250 -5.09 -9.60 12.93
N GLU A 251 -5.16 -10.84 13.43
CA GLU A 251 -6.15 -11.84 13.04
C GLU A 251 -7.57 -11.35 13.32
N MET A 252 -7.81 -10.79 14.51
CA MET A 252 -9.11 -10.26 14.91
C MET A 252 -9.55 -9.08 14.03
N ILE A 253 -8.66 -8.12 13.77
CA ILE A 253 -8.93 -6.99 12.86
C ILE A 253 -9.24 -7.48 11.45
N THR A 254 -8.50 -8.48 10.97
CA THR A 254 -8.72 -9.07 9.64
C THR A 254 -10.09 -9.73 9.57
N LEU A 255 -10.45 -10.56 10.56
CA LEU A 255 -11.77 -11.20 10.64
C LEU A 255 -12.90 -10.17 10.72
N LEU A 256 -12.77 -9.16 11.59
CA LEU A 256 -13.74 -8.08 11.73
C LEU A 256 -13.97 -7.36 10.40
N ARG A 257 -12.89 -7.01 9.71
CA ARG A 257 -12.93 -6.32 8.41
C ARG A 257 -13.58 -7.19 7.34
N GLU A 258 -13.16 -8.45 7.20
CA GLU A 258 -13.71 -9.36 6.19
C GLU A 258 -15.19 -9.64 6.42
N ARG A 259 -15.59 -9.89 7.66
CA ARG A 259 -17.00 -10.10 8.02
C ARG A 259 -17.83 -8.85 7.73
N LEU A 260 -17.32 -7.67 8.10
CA LEU A 260 -18.00 -6.40 7.87
C LEU A 260 -18.15 -6.13 6.38
N LEU A 261 -17.10 -6.31 5.57
CA LEU A 261 -17.14 -6.14 4.12
C LEU A 261 -18.11 -7.12 3.46
N THR A 262 -18.08 -8.40 3.84
CA THR A 262 -18.97 -9.43 3.28
C THR A 262 -20.44 -9.09 3.54
N LEU A 263 -20.78 -8.66 4.75
CA LEU A 263 -22.14 -8.22 5.09
C LEU A 263 -22.51 -6.92 4.37
N GLY A 264 -21.56 -5.98 4.27
CA GLY A 264 -21.73 -4.77 3.49
C GLY A 264 -22.06 -5.06 2.03
N ASP A 265 -21.33 -5.98 1.39
CA ASP A 265 -21.56 -6.36 0.00
C ASP A 265 -22.90 -7.08 -0.21
N ALA A 266 -23.33 -7.89 0.77
CA ALA A 266 -24.68 -8.46 0.77
C ALA A 266 -25.75 -7.37 0.82
N GLU A 267 -25.61 -6.35 1.67
CA GLU A 267 -26.57 -5.23 1.74
C GLU A 267 -26.51 -4.30 0.52
N LYS A 268 -25.32 -4.10 -0.08
CA LYS A 268 -25.16 -3.42 -1.37
C LYS A 268 -25.98 -4.12 -2.45
N LEU A 269 -25.84 -5.45 -2.54
CA LEU A 269 -26.54 -6.26 -3.53
C LEU A 269 -28.06 -6.25 -3.29
N ASN A 270 -28.50 -6.41 -2.04
CA ASN A 270 -29.90 -6.32 -1.64
C ASN A 270 -30.53 -4.99 -2.07
N ASN A 271 -29.88 -3.86 -1.76
CA ASN A 271 -30.40 -2.53 -2.13
C ASN A 271 -30.41 -2.30 -3.63
N ARG A 272 -29.41 -2.78 -4.37
CA ARG A 272 -29.40 -2.70 -5.85
C ARG A 272 -30.54 -3.50 -6.47
N ILE A 273 -30.83 -4.70 -5.96
CA ILE A 273 -31.95 -5.52 -6.43
C ILE A 273 -33.30 -4.84 -6.12
N ASN A 274 -33.48 -4.34 -4.90
CA ASN A 274 -34.71 -3.63 -4.54
C ASN A 274 -34.92 -2.37 -5.38
N ARG A 275 -33.85 -1.59 -5.60
CA ARG A 275 -33.89 -0.37 -6.41
C ARG A 275 -34.26 -0.64 -7.87
N ILE A 276 -33.66 -1.65 -8.50
CA ILE A 276 -34.01 -1.98 -9.89
C ILE A 276 -35.42 -2.57 -10.00
N ILE A 277 -35.86 -3.36 -9.03
CA ILE A 277 -37.25 -3.87 -8.97
C ILE A 277 -38.24 -2.71 -8.88
N ASP A 278 -37.97 -1.73 -8.01
CA ASP A 278 -38.81 -0.56 -7.85
C ASP A 278 -38.89 0.26 -9.14
N LYS A 279 -37.74 0.54 -9.78
CA LYS A 279 -37.69 1.24 -11.08
C LYS A 279 -38.41 0.50 -12.20
N ILE A 280 -38.37 -0.84 -12.21
CA ILE A 280 -39.11 -1.64 -13.21
C ILE A 280 -40.62 -1.61 -12.94
N SER A 281 -41.02 -1.65 -11.66
CA SER A 281 -42.42 -1.80 -11.26
C SER A 281 -43.17 -0.46 -11.26
N ASN A 282 -42.47 0.62 -10.89
CA ASN A 282 -43.00 1.96 -10.68
C ASN A 282 -42.22 2.99 -11.52
N PRO A 283 -42.25 2.91 -12.87
CA PRO A 283 -41.57 3.89 -13.71
C PRO A 283 -42.19 5.28 -13.47
N SER A 284 -41.43 6.19 -12.86
CA SER A 284 -41.88 7.56 -12.61
C SER A 284 -41.43 8.48 -13.74
N GLU A 285 -42.31 9.36 -14.22
CA GLU A 285 -41.93 10.43 -15.17
C GLU A 285 -40.89 11.40 -14.58
N LYS A 286 -40.72 11.42 -13.24
CA LYS A 286 -39.72 12.24 -12.55
C LYS A 286 -38.34 11.58 -12.46
N ASP A 287 -38.23 10.31 -12.81
CA ASP A 287 -36.93 9.63 -12.78
C ASP A 287 -36.07 10.12 -13.93
N THR A 288 -34.88 10.61 -13.61
CA THR A 288 -33.92 11.10 -14.61
C THR A 288 -33.28 9.96 -15.41
N ILE A 289 -33.33 8.73 -14.89
CA ILE A 289 -32.74 7.53 -15.47
C ILE A 289 -33.80 6.42 -15.43
N ASP A 290 -34.10 5.84 -16.59
CA ASP A 290 -34.99 4.68 -16.66
C ASP A 290 -34.32 3.40 -16.14
N ALA A 291 -35.11 2.35 -15.91
CA ALA A 291 -34.61 1.09 -15.36
C ALA A 291 -33.53 0.43 -16.25
N ARG A 292 -33.63 0.56 -17.58
CA ARG A 292 -32.68 -0.05 -18.51
C ARG A 292 -31.34 0.68 -18.45
N ASP A 293 -31.37 2.01 -18.52
CA ASP A 293 -30.16 2.84 -18.42
C ASP A 293 -29.49 2.68 -17.05
N LEU A 294 -30.28 2.65 -15.96
CA LEU A 294 -29.76 2.38 -14.61
C LEU A 294 -29.02 1.04 -14.57
N TYR A 295 -29.63 0.00 -15.16
CA TYR A 295 -29.03 -1.31 -15.22
C TYR A 295 -27.75 -1.31 -16.06
N ASP A 296 -27.83 -0.92 -17.33
CA ASP A 296 -26.72 -1.07 -18.28
C ASP A 296 -25.50 -0.22 -17.90
N LYS A 297 -25.72 0.98 -17.34
CA LYS A 297 -24.62 1.87 -16.95
C LYS A 297 -24.03 1.54 -15.58
N PHE A 298 -24.88 1.28 -14.57
CA PHE A 298 -24.42 1.28 -13.17
C PHE A 298 -24.53 -0.09 -12.48
N LEU A 299 -25.51 -0.92 -12.82
CA LEU A 299 -25.78 -2.15 -12.07
C LEU A 299 -25.30 -3.43 -12.76
N LYS A 300 -25.13 -3.42 -14.09
CA LYS A 300 -24.82 -4.61 -14.90
C LYS A 300 -23.59 -5.38 -14.44
N LYS A 301 -22.54 -4.67 -14.04
CA LYS A 301 -21.31 -5.29 -13.51
C LYS A 301 -21.57 -6.10 -12.23
N SER A 302 -22.52 -5.65 -11.41
CA SER A 302 -22.82 -6.29 -10.12
C SER A 302 -23.99 -7.27 -10.16
N LEU A 303 -25.02 -6.98 -10.95
CA LEU A 303 -26.25 -7.77 -11.02
C LEU A 303 -26.30 -8.72 -12.22
N GLY A 304 -25.57 -8.43 -13.30
CA GLY A 304 -25.66 -9.19 -14.54
C GLY A 304 -25.19 -10.64 -14.44
N ASN A 305 -24.44 -10.96 -13.40
CA ASN A 305 -23.98 -12.33 -13.13
C ASN A 305 -24.80 -13.05 -12.05
N LEU A 306 -25.84 -12.42 -11.49
CA LEU A 306 -26.55 -12.94 -10.31
C LEU A 306 -27.36 -14.21 -10.63
N PHE A 307 -27.87 -14.33 -11.85
CA PHE A 307 -28.75 -15.42 -12.29
C PHE A 307 -28.16 -16.25 -13.43
N LEU A 308 -26.85 -16.19 -13.65
CA LEU A 308 -26.20 -17.02 -14.67
C LEU A 308 -26.24 -18.49 -14.23
N GLU A 309 -26.63 -19.37 -15.15
CA GLU A 309 -26.53 -20.80 -14.90
C GLU A 309 -25.04 -21.23 -14.94
N PRO A 310 -24.64 -22.27 -14.18
CA PRO A 310 -23.28 -22.78 -14.22
C PRO A 310 -22.83 -23.09 -15.66
N GLY A 311 -21.81 -22.36 -16.14
CA GLY A 311 -21.26 -22.52 -17.49
C GLY A 311 -21.60 -21.38 -18.46
N GLU A 312 -22.50 -20.47 -18.11
CA GLU A 312 -22.74 -19.24 -18.87
C GLU A 312 -21.64 -18.19 -18.56
N SER A 313 -21.18 -17.48 -19.59
CA SER A 313 -20.15 -16.45 -19.44
C SER A 313 -20.64 -15.09 -19.91
N GLY A 314 -20.45 -14.08 -19.06
CA GLY A 314 -20.74 -12.67 -19.36
C GLY A 314 -22.03 -12.17 -18.70
N PRO A 315 -22.12 -10.85 -18.42
CA PRO A 315 -23.27 -10.28 -17.74
C PRO A 315 -24.51 -10.31 -18.65
N GLN A 316 -25.64 -10.72 -18.07
CA GLN A 316 -26.95 -10.70 -18.72
C GLN A 316 -27.30 -9.32 -19.30
N SER A 317 -28.02 -9.30 -20.41
CA SER A 317 -28.73 -8.11 -20.88
C SER A 317 -29.86 -7.73 -19.92
N PHE A 318 -30.32 -6.48 -19.99
CA PHE A 318 -31.43 -6.02 -19.15
C PHE A 318 -32.70 -6.90 -19.27
N GLU A 319 -33.04 -7.36 -20.48
CA GLU A 319 -34.24 -8.19 -20.70
C GLU A 319 -34.08 -9.61 -20.15
N GLU A 320 -32.88 -10.20 -20.26
CA GLU A 320 -32.56 -11.49 -19.65
C GLU A 320 -32.61 -11.40 -18.13
N PHE A 321 -32.01 -10.35 -17.56
CA PHE A 321 -32.03 -10.09 -16.12
C PHE A 321 -33.47 -9.87 -15.60
N LYS A 322 -34.28 -9.08 -16.32
CA LYS A 322 -35.70 -8.86 -15.97
C LYS A 322 -36.50 -10.15 -16.01
N THR A 323 -36.26 -10.99 -17.01
CA THR A 323 -36.91 -12.30 -17.14
C THR A 323 -36.47 -13.24 -16.01
N ALA A 324 -35.20 -13.20 -15.61
CA ALA A 324 -34.70 -13.94 -14.46
C ALA A 324 -35.39 -13.49 -13.15
N LEU A 325 -35.54 -12.17 -12.93
CA LEU A 325 -36.29 -11.65 -11.78
C LEU A 325 -37.76 -12.13 -11.76
N GLN A 326 -38.41 -12.24 -12.93
CA GLN A 326 -39.77 -12.78 -13.04
C GLN A 326 -39.83 -14.28 -12.76
N LYS A 327 -38.88 -15.06 -13.29
CA LYS A 327 -38.74 -16.50 -13.01
C LYS A 327 -38.54 -16.76 -11.53
N GLU A 328 -37.76 -15.91 -10.86
CA GLU A 328 -37.52 -15.97 -9.42
C GLU A 328 -38.70 -15.45 -8.58
N GLY A 329 -39.77 -14.92 -9.19
CA GLY A 329 -40.95 -14.41 -8.49
C GLY A 329 -40.73 -13.06 -7.79
N LEU A 330 -39.66 -12.36 -8.13
CA LEU A 330 -39.32 -11.04 -7.59
C LEU A 330 -40.07 -9.92 -8.31
N LEU A 331 -40.36 -10.11 -9.59
CA LEU A 331 -41.23 -9.25 -10.41
C LEU A 331 -42.52 -9.99 -10.80
N SER A 332 -43.61 -9.25 -10.93
CA SER A 332 -44.85 -9.78 -11.54
C SER A 332 -44.65 -10.00 -13.04
N GLY A 333 -45.16 -11.12 -13.55
CA GLY A 333 -45.02 -11.48 -14.96
C GLY A 333 -45.89 -12.69 -15.32
N GLU A 334 -46.20 -12.83 -16.62
CA GLU A 334 -46.97 -13.98 -17.12
C GLU A 334 -46.20 -15.29 -16.85
N GLY A 335 -46.76 -16.15 -15.99
CA GLY A 335 -46.20 -17.46 -15.67
C GLY A 335 -45.23 -17.53 -14.48
N GLY A 336 -44.99 -16.42 -13.77
CA GLY A 336 -44.15 -16.39 -12.55
C GLY A 336 -44.88 -16.78 -11.27
N ILE A 337 -44.15 -17.26 -10.26
CA ILE A 337 -44.68 -17.44 -8.89
C ILE A 337 -44.76 -16.06 -8.25
N GLU A 338 -45.96 -15.56 -7.96
CA GLU A 338 -46.12 -14.28 -7.26
C GLU A 338 -45.79 -14.46 -5.78
N LEU A 339 -44.61 -14.01 -5.37
CA LEU A 339 -44.20 -13.99 -3.98
C LEU A 339 -44.81 -12.78 -3.27
N ASN A 340 -45.23 -12.93 -2.02
CA ASN A 340 -45.55 -11.76 -1.19
C ASN A 340 -44.27 -11.00 -0.80
N ASP A 341 -44.40 -9.76 -0.34
CA ASP A 341 -43.25 -8.90 -0.02
C ASP A 341 -42.26 -9.53 0.96
N ARG A 342 -42.78 -10.25 1.97
CA ARG A 342 -41.94 -10.96 2.95
C ARG A 342 -41.15 -12.11 2.31
N GLN A 343 -41.74 -12.82 1.36
CA GLN A 343 -41.07 -13.88 0.61
C GLN A 343 -40.04 -13.31 -0.37
N LYS A 344 -40.37 -12.20 -1.05
CA LYS A 344 -39.42 -11.46 -1.91
C LYS A 344 -38.21 -11.01 -1.12
N GLN A 345 -38.40 -10.31 -0.01
CA GLN A 345 -37.32 -9.85 0.87
C GLN A 345 -36.43 -11.02 1.35
N ARG A 346 -37.03 -12.14 1.78
CA ARG A 346 -36.25 -13.33 2.18
C ARG A 346 -35.43 -13.90 1.03
N LYS A 347 -35.99 -13.92 -0.17
CA LYS A 347 -35.32 -14.46 -1.35
C LYS A 347 -34.18 -13.56 -1.82
N ILE A 348 -34.39 -12.25 -1.83
CA ILE A 348 -33.36 -11.25 -2.17
C ILE A 348 -32.23 -11.31 -1.14
N LEU A 349 -32.55 -11.37 0.16
CA LEU A 349 -31.56 -11.52 1.22
C LEU A 349 -30.72 -12.78 1.01
N LYS A 350 -31.35 -13.92 0.74
CA LYS A 350 -30.64 -15.18 0.50
C LYS A 350 -29.73 -15.10 -0.72
N LEU A 351 -30.23 -14.60 -1.86
CA LEU A 351 -29.43 -14.41 -3.07
C LEU A 351 -28.22 -13.51 -2.81
N SER A 352 -28.41 -12.47 -2.01
CA SER A 352 -27.36 -11.52 -1.68
C SER A 352 -26.29 -12.14 -0.77
N GLN A 353 -26.71 -12.94 0.22
CA GLN A 353 -25.81 -13.69 1.10
C GLN A 353 -25.04 -14.77 0.34
N ASP A 354 -25.71 -15.56 -0.49
CA ASP A 354 -25.09 -16.63 -1.27
C ASP A 354 -24.02 -16.04 -2.21
N ARG A 355 -24.31 -14.90 -2.86
CA ARG A 355 -23.37 -14.23 -3.77
C ARG A 355 -22.19 -13.57 -3.04
N ALA A 356 -22.43 -12.89 -1.92
CA ALA A 356 -21.36 -12.31 -1.11
C ALA A 356 -20.42 -13.41 -0.58
N PHE A 357 -20.99 -14.54 -0.17
CA PHE A 357 -20.21 -15.69 0.26
C PHE A 357 -19.42 -16.34 -0.88
N GLU A 358 -20.01 -16.47 -2.07
CA GLU A 358 -19.30 -16.93 -3.26
C GLU A 358 -18.13 -16.01 -3.59
N GLN A 359 -18.30 -14.68 -3.52
CA GLN A 359 -17.22 -13.72 -3.75
C GLN A 359 -16.12 -13.83 -2.70
N PHE A 360 -16.49 -13.98 -1.42
CA PHE A 360 -15.54 -14.24 -0.33
C PHE A 360 -14.78 -15.55 -0.57
N GLN A 361 -15.47 -16.63 -0.97
CA GLN A 361 -14.85 -17.90 -1.31
C GLN A 361 -13.93 -17.76 -2.50
N VAL A 362 -14.32 -17.08 -3.58
CA VAL A 362 -13.46 -16.85 -4.75
C VAL A 362 -12.25 -16.02 -4.37
N TYR A 363 -12.40 -14.99 -3.54
CA TYR A 363 -11.29 -14.18 -3.06
C TYR A 363 -10.29 -15.03 -2.25
N ASN A 364 -10.79 -15.81 -1.28
CA ASN A 364 -9.96 -16.69 -0.46
C ASN A 364 -9.37 -17.86 -1.25
N GLN A 365 -10.16 -18.47 -2.12
CA GLN A 365 -9.75 -19.57 -2.97
C GLN A 365 -8.72 -19.09 -3.99
N ASN A 366 -8.86 -17.89 -4.56
CA ASN A 366 -7.81 -17.31 -5.40
C ASN A 366 -6.53 -17.07 -4.58
N SER A 367 -6.63 -16.57 -3.35
CA SER A 367 -5.45 -16.43 -2.48
C SER A 367 -4.78 -17.78 -2.20
N VAL A 368 -5.57 -18.81 -1.89
CA VAL A 368 -5.10 -20.17 -1.58
C VAL A 368 -4.65 -20.93 -2.84
N ASP A 369 -5.29 -20.73 -3.99
CA ASP A 369 -4.94 -21.36 -5.27
C ASP A 369 -3.78 -20.65 -5.93
N GLU A 370 -3.62 -19.34 -5.76
CA GLU A 370 -2.36 -18.66 -6.11
C GLU A 370 -1.21 -19.23 -5.29
N GLU A 371 -1.43 -19.51 -4.00
CA GLU A 371 -0.46 -20.16 -3.14
C GLU A 371 -0.20 -21.63 -3.54
N LYS A 372 -1.25 -22.43 -3.77
CA LYS A 372 -1.15 -23.85 -4.16
C LYS A 372 -0.66 -24.03 -5.60
N ALA A 373 -1.04 -23.19 -6.54
CA ALA A 373 -0.55 -23.23 -7.92
C ALA A 373 0.90 -22.76 -7.99
N LEU A 374 1.33 -21.88 -7.09
CA LEU A 374 2.75 -21.59 -6.90
C LEU A 374 3.48 -22.82 -6.35
N GLN A 375 2.96 -23.47 -5.30
CA GLN A 375 3.54 -24.69 -4.73
C GLN A 375 3.56 -25.86 -5.73
N LYS A 376 2.47 -26.09 -6.48
CA LYS A 376 2.36 -27.15 -7.48
C LYS A 376 3.26 -26.90 -8.68
N ARG A 377 3.35 -25.65 -9.18
CA ARG A 377 4.34 -25.33 -10.24
C ARG A 377 5.76 -25.62 -9.79
N VAL A 378 6.08 -25.36 -8.52
CA VAL A 378 7.39 -25.72 -7.95
C VAL A 378 7.58 -27.25 -7.90
N VAL A 379 6.54 -28.03 -7.61
CA VAL A 379 6.60 -29.50 -7.57
C VAL A 379 6.64 -30.13 -8.97
N ASP A 380 5.76 -29.73 -9.88
CA ASP A 380 5.68 -30.25 -11.26
C ASP A 380 6.98 -29.95 -12.02
N ASP A 381 7.52 -28.75 -11.88
CA ASP A 381 8.81 -28.36 -12.46
C ASP A 381 9.97 -29.20 -11.85
N PHE A 382 9.86 -29.61 -10.59
CA PHE A 382 10.83 -30.52 -9.97
C PHE A 382 10.72 -31.94 -10.52
N GLU A 383 9.50 -32.46 -10.72
CA GLU A 383 9.24 -33.79 -11.28
C GLU A 383 9.64 -33.88 -12.76
N ASP A 384 9.31 -32.87 -13.57
CA ASP A 384 9.67 -32.80 -14.99
C ASP A 384 11.20 -32.77 -15.17
N ARG A 385 11.91 -32.06 -14.30
CA ARG A 385 13.38 -32.03 -14.27
C ARG A 385 13.99 -33.36 -13.83
N ALA A 386 13.34 -34.08 -12.91
CA ALA A 386 13.80 -35.38 -12.45
C ALA A 386 13.61 -36.47 -13.51
N ILE A 387 12.44 -36.49 -14.17
CA ILE A 387 12.13 -37.41 -15.27
C ILE A 387 13.03 -37.14 -16.47
N GLY A 388 13.26 -35.86 -16.82
CA GLY A 388 14.17 -35.47 -17.90
C GLY A 388 15.64 -35.88 -17.66
N LYS A 389 16.02 -36.16 -16.41
CA LYS A 389 17.35 -36.66 -16.03
C LYS A 389 17.40 -38.17 -15.73
N GLY A 390 16.31 -38.89 -15.95
CA GLY A 390 16.24 -40.35 -15.78
C GLY A 390 16.02 -40.84 -14.35
N PHE A 391 15.55 -39.98 -13.43
CA PHE A 391 15.20 -40.36 -12.06
C PHE A 391 13.74 -40.82 -11.98
N ASP A 392 13.50 -42.01 -11.41
CA ASP A 392 12.15 -42.51 -11.07
C ASP A 392 11.79 -42.01 -9.67
N VAL A 393 10.97 -40.95 -9.59
CA VAL A 393 10.58 -40.32 -8.33
C VAL A 393 9.15 -40.75 -7.98
N ARG A 394 9.02 -41.64 -7.00
CA ARG A 394 7.76 -41.85 -6.26
C ARG A 394 7.88 -41.20 -4.90
N LEU A 395 7.22 -40.06 -4.71
CA LEU A 395 7.18 -39.35 -3.44
C LEU A 395 6.36 -40.14 -2.41
N HIS A 396 7.03 -40.98 -1.62
CA HIS A 396 6.53 -41.35 -0.29
C HIS A 396 7.10 -40.35 0.71
N ALA A 397 6.27 -39.41 1.15
CA ALA A 397 6.64 -38.48 2.21
C ALA A 397 6.90 -39.26 3.51
N LYS A 398 8.17 -39.37 3.89
CA LYS A 398 8.55 -39.63 5.28
C LYS A 398 8.80 -38.29 5.98
N PRO A 399 8.45 -38.14 7.27
CA PRO A 399 8.81 -36.95 8.03
C PRO A 399 10.34 -36.86 8.07
N ILE A 400 10.86 -35.66 7.79
CA ILE A 400 12.28 -35.37 7.92
C ILE A 400 12.58 -35.40 9.42
N GLU A 401 13.22 -36.46 9.88
CA GLU A 401 13.95 -36.44 11.15
C GLU A 401 15.05 -35.39 11.03
N THR A 402 15.05 -34.49 12.01
CA THR A 402 15.93 -33.33 12.15
C THR A 402 17.39 -33.71 11.97
N ALA A 403 18.00 -33.23 10.88
CA ALA A 403 19.44 -33.21 10.74
C ALA A 403 19.99 -32.17 11.72
N GLU A 404 20.46 -32.68 12.86
CA GLU A 404 21.31 -32.00 13.82
C GLU A 404 22.38 -31.16 13.11
N GLN A 405 22.36 -29.86 13.38
CA GLN A 405 23.54 -29.03 13.68
C GLN A 405 24.85 -29.50 13.04
N ALA A 406 24.91 -29.45 11.70
CA ALA A 406 26.17 -29.51 10.98
C ALA A 406 26.88 -28.16 11.13
N LYS A 407 27.84 -28.10 12.05
CA LYS A 407 28.94 -27.13 12.21
C LYS A 407 29.05 -26.03 11.12
N PHE A 408 28.40 -24.89 11.33
CA PHE A 408 28.74 -23.60 10.73
C PHE A 408 29.21 -22.68 11.86
N GLY A 409 30.52 -22.72 12.18
CA GLY A 409 31.04 -22.26 13.47
C GLY A 409 31.46 -20.80 13.57
N GLU A 410 31.86 -20.12 12.48
CA GLU A 410 32.58 -18.84 12.58
C GLU A 410 32.37 -17.87 11.40
N THR A 411 31.20 -17.81 10.76
CA THR A 411 30.96 -16.84 9.65
C THR A 411 29.67 -16.04 9.77
N GLU A 412 28.58 -16.59 10.28
CA GLU A 412 27.27 -15.91 10.25
C GLU A 412 27.13 -14.82 11.33
N LYS A 413 27.64 -15.08 12.55
CA LYS A 413 27.69 -14.07 13.63
C LYS A 413 28.59 -12.89 13.26
N ASP A 414 29.67 -13.15 12.54
CA ASP A 414 30.59 -12.10 12.09
C ASP A 414 29.96 -11.25 10.97
N LEU A 415 29.17 -11.85 10.08
CA LEU A 415 28.40 -11.12 9.06
C LEU A 415 27.31 -10.24 9.68
N ALA A 416 26.54 -10.75 10.65
CA ALA A 416 25.52 -9.96 11.34
C ALA A 416 26.15 -8.78 12.11
N LYS A 417 27.27 -9.02 12.79
CA LYS A 417 28.01 -7.97 13.50
C LYS A 417 28.58 -6.92 12.55
N LEU A 418 29.24 -7.34 11.46
CA LEU A 418 29.77 -6.43 10.43
C LEU A 418 28.65 -5.62 9.77
N PHE A 419 27.50 -6.24 9.55
CA PHE A 419 26.31 -5.57 9.03
C PHE A 419 25.82 -4.48 9.99
N ASP A 420 25.69 -4.77 11.29
CA ASP A 420 25.25 -3.77 12.26
C ASP A 420 26.29 -2.65 12.47
N GLU A 421 27.59 -2.95 12.43
CA GLU A 421 28.65 -1.94 12.42
C GLU A 421 28.50 -0.98 11.23
N ARG A 422 28.28 -1.52 10.03
CA ARG A 422 28.02 -0.77 8.80
C ARG A 422 26.71 0.02 8.82
N LEU A 423 25.66 -0.56 9.39
CA LEU A 423 24.38 0.12 9.58
C LEU A 423 24.55 1.34 10.50
N ASN A 424 25.33 1.19 11.57
CA ASN A 424 25.66 2.28 12.49
C ASN A 424 26.47 3.40 11.80
N GLU A 425 27.33 3.08 10.82
CA GLU A 425 28.05 4.10 10.02
C GLU A 425 27.12 5.02 9.22
N ILE A 426 25.90 4.58 8.91
CA ILE A 426 24.87 5.39 8.26
C ILE A 426 23.75 5.84 9.21
N GLY A 427 23.95 5.69 10.52
CA GLY A 427 23.07 6.21 11.58
C GLY A 427 22.38 5.14 12.45
N GLY A 428 22.41 3.87 12.05
CA GLY A 428 21.82 2.73 12.76
C GLY A 428 20.29 2.66 12.72
N LYS A 429 19.61 3.77 13.00
CA LYS A 429 18.16 3.95 12.91
C LYS A 429 17.85 5.29 12.24
N THR A 430 16.69 5.37 11.59
CA THR A 430 16.24 6.65 11.03
C THR A 430 15.87 7.63 12.14
N SER A 431 15.97 8.92 11.85
CA SER A 431 15.61 9.99 12.78
C SER A 431 14.16 9.87 13.28
N GLY A 432 13.24 9.44 12.43
CA GLY A 432 11.85 9.23 12.82
C GLY A 432 11.64 8.03 13.75
N ARG A 433 12.41 6.92 13.60
CA ARG A 433 12.35 5.82 14.58
C ARG A 433 12.90 6.25 15.93
N ILE A 434 14.01 6.99 15.93
CA ILE A 434 14.60 7.55 17.15
C ILE A 434 13.59 8.45 17.85
N LEU A 435 12.91 9.33 17.11
CA LEU A 435 11.88 10.22 17.65
C LEU A 435 10.71 9.43 18.27
N ILE A 436 10.17 8.42 17.57
CA ILE A 436 9.09 7.59 18.10
C ILE A 436 9.52 6.89 19.39
N GLU A 437 10.72 6.32 19.43
CA GLU A 437 11.27 5.66 20.64
C GLU A 437 11.48 6.66 21.79
N GLN A 438 11.97 7.87 21.49
CA GLN A 438 12.14 8.93 22.50
C GLN A 438 10.81 9.35 23.12
N ILE A 439 9.78 9.59 22.29
CA ILE A 439 8.45 9.98 22.77
C ILE A 439 7.83 8.85 23.61
N LYS A 440 7.98 7.58 23.19
CA LYS A 440 7.51 6.42 23.97
C LYS A 440 8.22 6.32 25.32
N ASN A 441 9.55 6.45 25.34
CA ASN A 441 10.31 6.42 26.59
C ASN A 441 9.91 7.58 27.51
N GLU A 442 9.71 8.79 26.98
CA GLU A 442 9.24 9.94 27.77
C GLU A 442 7.84 9.69 28.34
N LEU A 443 6.96 9.06 27.56
CA LEU A 443 5.61 8.69 28.00
C LEU A 443 5.65 7.71 29.18
N ASP A 444 6.48 6.67 29.07
CA ASP A 444 6.64 5.66 30.12
C ASP A 444 7.30 6.24 31.39
N GLU A 445 8.31 7.11 31.23
CA GLU A 445 8.90 7.85 32.34
C GLU A 445 7.87 8.75 33.04
N GLU A 446 6.99 9.42 32.30
CA GLU A 446 5.97 10.28 32.91
C GLU A 446 4.87 9.45 33.60
N ARG A 447 4.48 8.31 33.03
CA ARG A 447 3.51 7.36 33.63
C ARG A 447 4.00 6.75 34.93
N THR A 448 5.32 6.57 35.08
CA THR A 448 5.93 5.97 36.28
C THR A 448 6.20 6.97 37.43
N LYS A 449 6.06 8.28 37.20
CA LYS A 449 6.18 9.30 38.27
C LYS A 449 5.04 9.21 39.29
N VAL A 450 5.33 9.62 40.53
CA VAL A 450 4.36 9.60 41.64
C VAL A 450 4.26 11.00 42.28
N PRO A 451 3.14 11.74 42.08
CA PRO A 451 2.01 11.41 41.21
C PRO A 451 2.33 11.66 39.72
N PRO A 452 1.70 10.92 38.79
CA PRO A 452 1.89 11.12 37.35
C PRO A 452 1.28 12.46 36.91
N ASN A 453 1.98 13.21 36.04
CA ASN A 453 1.46 14.45 35.49
C ASN A 453 0.52 14.17 34.32
N GLN A 454 -0.78 14.05 34.62
CA GLN A 454 -1.83 13.72 33.66
C GLN A 454 -1.89 14.67 32.45
N ARG A 455 -1.60 15.98 32.63
CA ARG A 455 -1.59 16.93 31.51
C ARG A 455 -0.43 16.63 30.56
N LYS A 456 0.76 16.41 31.12
CA LYS A 456 1.96 16.10 30.34
C LYS A 456 1.85 14.76 29.61
N ILE A 457 1.31 13.73 30.27
CA ILE A 457 1.01 12.43 29.64
C ILE A 457 0.13 12.61 28.40
N LYS A 458 -0.99 13.35 28.53
CA LYS A 458 -1.88 13.62 27.39
C LYS A 458 -1.19 14.37 26.26
N THR A 459 -0.31 15.32 26.58
CA THR A 459 0.48 16.05 25.56
C THR A 459 1.44 15.11 24.83
N ILE A 460 2.18 14.26 25.56
CA ILE A 460 3.11 13.28 24.97
C ILE A 460 2.34 12.24 24.14
N GLU A 461 1.18 11.76 24.61
CA GLU A 461 0.32 10.84 23.85
C GLU A 461 -0.16 11.46 22.54
N LYS A 462 -0.59 12.73 22.56
CA LYS A 462 -0.96 13.47 21.35
C LYS A 462 0.23 13.62 20.39
N GLU A 463 1.42 13.90 20.91
CA GLU A 463 2.64 14.01 20.10
C GLU A 463 3.05 12.67 19.49
N LEU A 464 2.94 11.58 20.25
CA LEU A 464 3.17 10.23 19.75
C LEU A 464 2.18 9.90 18.64
N TYR A 465 0.88 10.12 18.88
CA TYR A 465 -0.17 9.88 17.90
C TYR A 465 0.06 10.70 16.63
N PHE A 466 0.35 12.00 16.77
CA PHE A 466 0.69 12.86 15.64
C PHE A 466 1.89 12.33 14.84
N THR A 467 2.95 11.91 15.53
CA THR A 467 4.14 11.32 14.90
C THR A 467 3.79 10.03 14.17
N LEU A 468 2.97 9.16 14.76
CA LEU A 468 2.52 7.90 14.16
C LEU A 468 1.59 8.10 12.96
N LEU A 469 0.87 9.22 12.89
CA LEU A 469 0.10 9.61 11.70
C LEU A 469 1.03 9.99 10.54
N GLN A 470 2.12 10.68 10.83
CA GLN A 470 3.07 11.17 9.83
C GLN A 470 4.10 10.13 9.39
N LYS A 471 4.56 9.31 10.33
CA LYS A 471 5.71 8.42 10.17
C LYS A 471 5.29 6.97 10.02
N ASP A 472 5.90 6.27 9.07
CA ASP A 472 5.80 4.84 8.95
C ASP A 472 6.46 4.16 10.17
N GLN A 473 5.74 3.25 10.83
CA GLN A 473 6.19 2.67 12.11
C GLN A 473 7.45 1.79 11.95
N LEU A 474 7.56 1.09 10.82
CA LEU A 474 8.69 0.18 10.56
C LEU A 474 9.96 0.98 10.22
N THR A 475 9.82 1.99 9.37
CA THR A 475 10.98 2.69 8.79
C THR A 475 11.28 4.02 9.44
N GLY A 476 10.34 4.66 10.13
CA GLY A 476 10.44 6.02 10.64
C GLY A 476 10.46 7.10 9.55
N LEU A 477 10.32 6.75 8.27
CA LEU A 477 10.17 7.72 7.19
C LEU A 477 8.77 8.31 7.18
N ASP A 478 8.60 9.44 6.50
CA ASP A 478 7.27 10.02 6.30
C ASP A 478 6.41 9.09 5.41
N LYS A 479 5.11 9.00 5.70
CA LYS A 479 4.15 8.18 4.95
C LYS A 479 3.76 8.83 3.62
N ARG A 480 3.14 8.01 2.77
CA ARG A 480 2.50 8.42 1.50
C ARG A 480 1.66 9.69 1.60
N GLY A 481 0.80 9.82 2.61
CA GLY A 481 -0.05 11.02 2.76
C GLY A 481 0.76 12.31 2.90
N VAL A 482 1.83 12.29 3.69
CA VAL A 482 2.73 13.44 3.90
C VAL A 482 3.54 13.75 2.64
N TYR A 483 3.91 12.71 1.89
CA TYR A 483 4.58 12.86 0.59
C TYR A 483 3.74 13.65 -0.42
N TYR A 484 2.50 13.24 -0.67
CA TYR A 484 1.62 13.93 -1.63
C TYR A 484 1.32 15.36 -1.19
N GLN A 485 1.01 15.56 0.09
CA GLN A 485 0.81 16.90 0.66
C GLN A 485 2.03 17.81 0.39
N ARG A 486 3.25 17.31 0.61
CA ARG A 486 4.47 18.09 0.34
C ARG A 486 4.64 18.41 -1.14
N LEU A 487 4.36 17.48 -2.05
CA LEU A 487 4.45 17.74 -3.48
C LEU A 487 3.45 18.82 -3.90
N GLU A 488 2.20 18.69 -3.47
CA GLU A 488 1.13 19.67 -3.74
C GLU A 488 1.48 21.05 -3.19
N ASP A 489 1.92 21.13 -1.94
CA ASP A 489 2.33 22.39 -1.31
C ASP A 489 3.44 23.10 -2.10
N ARG A 490 4.45 22.35 -2.56
CA ARG A 490 5.54 22.92 -3.37
C ARG A 490 5.07 23.37 -4.74
N ILE A 491 4.28 22.54 -5.43
CA ILE A 491 3.70 22.86 -6.74
C ILE A 491 2.83 24.11 -6.65
N ASN A 492 1.98 24.20 -5.62
CA ASN A 492 1.10 25.36 -5.38
C ASN A 492 1.88 26.63 -5.07
N LYS A 493 3.04 26.52 -4.41
CA LYS A 493 3.96 27.65 -4.18
C LYS A 493 4.79 28.03 -5.42
N GLY A 494 4.72 27.26 -6.50
CA GLY A 494 5.56 27.44 -7.68
C GLY A 494 7.03 27.12 -7.43
N GLU A 495 7.34 26.30 -6.42
CA GLU A 495 8.69 25.83 -6.14
C GLU A 495 9.10 24.73 -7.14
N PRO A 496 10.38 24.61 -7.50
CA PRO A 496 10.88 23.48 -8.28
C PRO A 496 10.62 22.14 -7.56
N VAL A 497 10.12 21.15 -8.29
CA VAL A 497 9.83 19.83 -7.71
C VAL A 497 10.40 18.73 -8.60
N GLY A 498 11.36 17.99 -8.05
CA GLY A 498 11.83 16.72 -8.57
C GLY A 498 11.37 15.57 -7.67
N VAL A 499 11.08 14.43 -8.30
CA VAL A 499 10.70 13.19 -7.62
C VAL A 499 11.65 12.08 -8.06
N ILE A 500 12.04 11.24 -7.11
CA ILE A 500 12.73 9.97 -7.34
C ILE A 500 11.86 8.88 -6.73
N ALA A 501 11.09 8.18 -7.55
CA ALA A 501 10.39 6.95 -7.15
C ALA A 501 11.39 5.80 -7.11
N ILE A 502 11.27 4.95 -6.09
CA ILE A 502 12.23 3.88 -5.79
C ILE A 502 11.45 2.62 -5.42
N ASP A 503 11.76 1.50 -6.07
CA ASP A 503 11.25 0.16 -5.73
C ASP A 503 12.41 -0.71 -5.26
N MET A 504 12.33 -1.20 -4.02
CA MET A 504 13.32 -2.13 -3.48
C MET A 504 13.10 -3.51 -4.10
N ALA A 505 14.08 -3.99 -4.84
CA ALA A 505 14.01 -5.27 -5.49
C ALA A 505 14.00 -6.41 -4.44
N PHE A 506 13.23 -7.47 -4.75
CA PHE A 506 13.24 -8.77 -4.06
C PHE A 506 12.66 -8.80 -2.64
N LEU A 507 11.80 -7.85 -2.24
CA LEU A 507 11.13 -7.92 -0.94
C LEU A 507 10.45 -9.29 -0.70
N LYS A 508 9.73 -9.82 -1.69
CA LYS A 508 9.11 -11.15 -1.59
C LYS A 508 10.10 -12.29 -1.32
N TYR A 509 11.32 -12.21 -1.84
CA TYR A 509 12.37 -13.20 -1.56
C TYR A 509 12.86 -13.07 -0.12
N PHE A 510 13.12 -11.83 0.34
CA PHE A 510 13.47 -11.56 1.74
C PHE A 510 12.37 -12.04 2.71
N ASP A 511 11.10 -11.83 2.39
CA ASP A 511 9.97 -12.27 3.22
C ASP A 511 9.78 -13.79 3.23
N LYS A 512 9.72 -14.41 2.04
CA LYS A 512 9.32 -15.82 1.92
C LYS A 512 10.46 -16.79 2.16
N GLU A 513 11.64 -16.48 1.64
CA GLU A 513 12.81 -17.33 1.87
C GLU A 513 13.54 -16.92 3.14
N GLY A 514 13.69 -15.62 3.41
CA GLY A 514 14.38 -15.11 4.61
C GLY A 514 13.51 -14.99 5.86
N GLY A 515 12.19 -15.09 5.73
CA GLY A 515 11.25 -14.86 6.84
C GLY A 515 10.89 -13.38 7.00
N ARG A 516 9.74 -13.12 7.62
CA ARG A 516 9.19 -11.77 7.80
C ARG A 516 10.17 -10.79 8.46
N LEU A 517 10.93 -11.24 9.46
CA LEU A 517 11.92 -10.39 10.14
C LEU A 517 13.07 -9.97 9.21
N THR A 518 13.48 -10.84 8.28
CA THR A 518 14.47 -10.50 7.25
C THR A 518 13.92 -9.46 6.28
N GLY A 519 12.66 -9.59 5.85
CA GLY A 519 11.99 -8.57 5.05
C GLY A 519 11.89 -7.21 5.76
N ASP A 520 11.44 -7.20 7.02
CA ASP A 520 11.37 -5.99 7.84
C ASP A 520 12.75 -5.33 8.03
N LYS A 521 13.81 -6.14 8.20
CA LYS A 521 15.21 -5.65 8.25
C LYS A 521 15.65 -5.07 6.92
N ALA A 522 15.32 -5.70 5.78
CA ALA A 522 15.62 -5.19 4.45
C ALA A 522 14.96 -3.82 4.21
N ILE A 523 13.67 -3.68 4.51
CA ILE A 523 12.92 -2.43 4.38
C ILE A 523 13.48 -1.34 5.29
N SER A 524 13.77 -1.67 6.56
CA SER A 524 14.35 -0.72 7.52
C SER A 524 15.72 -0.23 7.07
N THR A 525 16.51 -1.11 6.48
CA THR A 525 17.85 -0.79 5.96
C THR A 525 17.75 0.10 4.72
N ALA A 526 16.84 -0.21 3.78
CA ALA A 526 16.54 0.65 2.65
C ALA A 526 16.15 2.05 3.09
N ALA A 527 15.27 2.16 4.08
CA ALA A 527 14.85 3.45 4.62
C ALA A 527 16.02 4.28 5.19
N LEU A 528 16.93 3.63 5.91
CA LEU A 528 18.11 4.28 6.46
C LEU A 528 19.05 4.79 5.37
N ILE A 529 19.22 4.03 4.28
CA ILE A 529 19.95 4.49 3.09
C ILE A 529 19.30 5.75 2.51
N MET A 530 17.96 5.75 2.34
CA MET A 530 17.26 6.90 1.78
C MET A 530 17.38 8.14 2.66
N GLU A 531 17.24 8.01 3.98
CA GLU A 531 17.40 9.13 4.91
C GLU A 531 18.86 9.64 4.96
N TYR A 532 19.84 8.74 4.97
CA TYR A 532 21.25 9.08 4.92
C TYR A 532 21.58 9.92 3.68
N VAL A 533 21.11 9.48 2.51
CA VAL A 533 21.31 10.22 1.27
C VAL A 533 20.52 11.54 1.27
N ALA A 534 19.28 11.54 1.73
CA ALA A 534 18.49 12.77 1.83
C ALA A 534 19.19 13.85 2.68
N ASN A 535 19.76 13.47 3.82
CA ASN A 535 20.53 14.36 4.69
C ASN A 535 21.81 14.89 4.01
N LYS A 536 22.47 14.03 3.20
CA LYS A 536 23.67 14.42 2.45
C LYS A 536 23.40 15.50 1.39
N PHE A 537 22.20 15.53 0.83
CA PHE A 537 21.74 16.50 -0.17
C PHE A 537 20.75 17.53 0.41
N SER A 538 20.89 17.87 1.69
CA SER A 538 19.97 18.77 2.41
C SER A 538 19.89 20.18 1.82
N GLU A 539 20.89 20.63 1.04
CA GLU A 539 20.86 21.89 0.32
C GLU A 539 19.77 21.96 -0.78
N TYR A 540 19.27 20.79 -1.23
CA TYR A 540 18.14 20.67 -2.15
C TYR A 540 16.83 20.31 -1.42
N ASP A 541 16.79 20.44 -0.08
CA ASP A 541 15.63 20.09 0.76
C ASP A 541 15.04 18.70 0.39
N VAL A 542 15.96 17.72 0.24
CA VAL A 542 15.63 16.34 -0.08
C VAL A 542 14.98 15.69 1.13
N LYS A 543 13.84 15.03 0.91
CA LYS A 543 13.14 14.30 1.96
C LYS A 543 12.73 12.92 1.45
N ALA A 544 12.96 11.90 2.28
CA ALA A 544 12.65 10.50 1.98
C ALA A 544 11.30 10.09 2.59
N PHE A 545 10.56 9.28 1.84
CA PHE A 545 9.22 8.81 2.17
C PHE A 545 9.11 7.31 1.90
N ARG A 546 8.25 6.62 2.65
CA ARG A 546 7.80 5.26 2.33
C ARG A 546 6.37 5.34 1.80
N LEU A 547 6.16 4.89 0.57
CA LEU A 547 4.83 4.93 -0.07
C LEU A 547 4.01 3.68 0.27
N GLY A 548 4.66 2.55 0.50
CA GLY A 548 4.05 1.28 0.94
C GLY A 548 4.90 0.09 0.52
N GLY A 549 4.86 -1.02 1.28
CA GLY A 549 5.64 -2.22 0.92
C GLY A 549 7.14 -1.94 0.76
N ASP A 550 7.65 -2.24 -0.43
CA ASP A 550 9.01 -2.00 -0.95
C ASP A 550 9.18 -0.66 -1.71
N GLU A 551 8.13 0.16 -1.78
CA GLU A 551 8.14 1.43 -2.51
C GLU A 551 8.51 2.62 -1.61
N PHE A 552 9.51 3.37 -2.05
CA PHE A 552 10.01 4.60 -1.45
C PHE A 552 9.96 5.75 -2.45
N SER A 553 10.01 6.98 -1.95
CA SER A 553 10.17 8.15 -2.83
C SER A 553 11.00 9.23 -2.14
N LEU A 554 11.75 10.00 -2.95
CA LEU A 554 12.41 11.22 -2.50
C LEU A 554 11.79 12.42 -3.22
N SER A 555 11.39 13.43 -2.44
CA SER A 555 11.03 14.75 -2.95
C SER A 555 12.23 15.67 -2.89
N VAL A 556 12.59 16.30 -4.02
CA VAL A 556 13.79 17.12 -4.19
C VAL A 556 13.37 18.51 -4.68
N ASN A 557 13.89 19.57 -4.08
CA ASN A 557 13.65 20.94 -4.57
C ASN A 557 14.62 21.26 -5.72
N THR A 558 14.27 20.80 -6.92
CA THR A 558 15.09 21.00 -8.14
C THR A 558 14.25 20.88 -9.40
N ASP A 559 14.64 21.62 -10.43
CA ASP A 559 14.19 21.50 -11.82
C ASP A 559 15.25 20.85 -12.72
N LYS A 560 16.37 20.39 -12.14
CA LYS A 560 17.53 19.84 -12.86
C LYS A 560 17.61 18.33 -12.71
N LYS A 561 17.54 17.61 -13.83
CA LYS A 561 17.65 16.15 -13.88
C LYS A 561 19.00 15.64 -13.39
N GLU A 562 20.06 16.40 -13.61
CA GLU A 562 21.41 16.06 -13.17
C GLU A 562 21.51 15.89 -11.66
N ILE A 563 20.74 16.67 -10.89
CA ILE A 563 20.70 16.55 -9.43
C ILE A 563 20.00 15.26 -9.01
N LEU A 564 18.89 14.90 -9.67
CA LEU A 564 18.20 13.63 -9.41
C LEU A 564 19.12 12.44 -9.72
N ASP A 565 19.86 12.49 -10.83
CA ASP A 565 20.80 11.43 -11.20
C ASP A 565 21.95 11.29 -10.18
N LEU A 566 22.46 12.40 -9.65
CA LEU A 566 23.49 12.40 -8.61
C LEU A 566 22.98 11.73 -7.32
N ILE A 567 21.75 12.02 -6.92
CA ILE A 567 21.12 11.41 -5.75
C ILE A 567 20.93 9.90 -5.99
N VAL A 568 20.38 9.48 -7.14
CA VAL A 568 20.24 8.06 -7.51
C VAL A 568 21.58 7.34 -7.46
N LYS A 569 22.63 7.95 -8.01
CA LYS A 569 23.99 7.39 -7.99
C LYS A 569 24.50 7.20 -6.56
N GLU A 570 24.28 8.17 -5.68
CA GLU A 570 24.68 8.05 -4.28
C GLU A 570 23.93 6.92 -3.58
N ILE A 571 22.62 6.76 -3.80
CA ILE A 571 21.83 5.65 -3.23
C ILE A 571 22.43 4.31 -3.64
N LYS A 572 22.70 4.12 -4.94
CA LYS A 572 23.35 2.90 -5.45
C LYS A 572 24.70 2.66 -4.76
N GLN A 573 25.53 3.70 -4.63
CA GLN A 573 26.85 3.58 -4.00
C GLN A 573 26.78 3.23 -2.51
N VAL A 574 25.84 3.82 -1.77
CA VAL A 574 25.66 3.52 -0.34
C VAL A 574 25.18 2.09 -0.16
N ALA A 575 24.20 1.65 -0.96
CA ALA A 575 23.70 0.28 -0.95
C ALA A 575 24.81 -0.75 -1.21
N GLU A 576 25.58 -0.55 -2.30
CA GLU A 576 26.63 -1.48 -2.72
C GLU A 576 27.83 -1.49 -1.77
N LYS A 577 28.30 -0.31 -1.33
CA LYS A 577 29.60 -0.20 -0.64
C LYS A 577 29.49 -0.23 0.87
N LYS A 578 28.39 0.27 1.44
CA LYS A 578 28.26 0.42 2.90
C LYS A 578 27.49 -0.72 3.53
N ILE A 579 26.42 -1.21 2.91
CA ILE A 579 25.49 -2.14 3.58
C ILE A 579 25.79 -3.61 3.25
N ALA A 580 26.27 -3.92 2.04
CA ALA A 580 26.44 -5.28 1.54
C ALA A 580 25.13 -6.10 1.59
N GLU A 581 25.16 -7.32 2.16
CA GLU A 581 24.08 -8.31 2.08
C GLU A 581 23.19 -8.29 3.33
N ILE A 582 21.89 -8.50 3.16
CA ILE A 582 20.94 -8.61 4.28
C ILE A 582 21.13 -9.97 4.98
N PRO A 583 21.54 -9.99 6.27
CA PRO A 583 21.78 -11.25 6.97
C PRO A 583 20.49 -12.01 7.24
N MET A 584 20.62 -13.33 7.36
CA MET A 584 19.53 -14.21 7.75
C MET A 584 18.97 -13.84 9.13
N GLN A 585 17.65 -13.87 9.29
CA GLN A 585 16.97 -13.69 10.57
C GLN A 585 16.23 -14.98 10.96
N GLU A 586 15.66 -14.99 12.16
CA GLU A 586 14.79 -16.08 12.60
C GLU A 586 13.61 -16.26 11.63
N GLY A 587 13.31 -17.53 11.30
CA GLY A 587 12.27 -17.90 10.34
C GLY A 587 12.74 -18.04 8.89
N ALA A 588 14.02 -17.80 8.60
CA ALA A 588 14.59 -18.06 7.28
C ALA A 588 14.62 -19.56 6.94
N THR A 589 14.32 -19.86 5.69
CA THR A 589 14.42 -21.19 5.09
C THR A 589 15.87 -21.51 4.72
N SER A 590 16.17 -22.79 4.52
CA SER A 590 17.47 -23.25 4.03
C SER A 590 17.81 -22.77 2.61
N ARG A 591 16.84 -22.19 1.89
CA ARG A 591 17.03 -21.62 0.54
C ARG A 591 17.37 -20.14 0.58
N TYR A 592 17.26 -19.47 1.72
CA TYR A 592 17.68 -18.10 1.84
C TYR A 592 19.20 -17.97 1.73
N LYS A 593 19.61 -16.96 0.98
CA LYS A 593 20.99 -16.52 0.90
C LYS A 593 21.00 -15.02 1.16
N PRO A 594 21.95 -14.53 1.97
CA PRO A 594 22.17 -13.09 2.08
C PRO A 594 22.36 -12.49 0.68
N GLU A 595 21.54 -11.50 0.37
CA GLU A 595 21.58 -10.80 -0.91
C GLU A 595 21.65 -9.30 -0.65
N ALA A 596 22.34 -8.58 -1.52
CA ALA A 596 22.47 -7.13 -1.42
C ALA A 596 21.15 -6.45 -1.78
N LEU A 597 20.87 -5.32 -1.12
CA LEU A 597 19.74 -4.47 -1.49
C LEU A 597 19.96 -3.91 -2.90
N GLN A 598 18.95 -4.10 -3.74
CA GLN A 598 18.90 -3.55 -5.08
C GLN A 598 17.71 -2.61 -5.16
N PHE A 599 17.86 -1.54 -5.93
CA PHE A 599 16.85 -0.50 -6.08
C PHE A 599 16.61 -0.25 -7.56
N ASN A 600 15.34 -0.12 -7.92
CA ASN A 600 14.90 0.34 -9.23
C ASN A 600 14.43 1.78 -9.10
N PHE A 601 14.77 2.62 -10.07
CA PHE A 601 14.57 4.06 -9.97
C PHE A 601 13.73 4.60 -11.11
N GLY A 602 12.92 5.61 -10.78
CA GLY A 602 12.25 6.45 -11.75
C GLY A 602 12.30 7.89 -11.29
N THR A 603 12.71 8.80 -12.18
CA THR A 603 12.84 10.22 -11.85
C THR A 603 11.87 11.05 -12.67
N ALA A 604 11.25 12.06 -12.08
CA ALA A 604 10.40 13.01 -12.79
C ALA A 604 10.61 14.42 -12.26
N ILE A 605 10.38 15.42 -13.11
CA ILE A 605 10.51 16.84 -12.75
C ILE A 605 9.24 17.55 -13.16
N TYR A 606 8.67 18.30 -12.22
CA TYR A 606 7.51 19.12 -12.49
C TYR A 606 7.92 20.36 -13.30
N ASN A 607 7.34 20.50 -14.49
CA ASN A 607 7.48 21.70 -15.30
C ASN A 607 6.12 22.39 -15.45
N ALA A 608 5.96 23.56 -14.81
CA ALA A 608 4.72 24.32 -14.83
C ALA A 608 4.26 24.71 -16.25
N GLU A 609 5.18 24.90 -17.20
CA GLU A 609 4.85 25.24 -18.59
C GLU A 609 4.23 24.04 -19.34
N LEU A 610 4.75 22.84 -19.12
CA LEU A 610 4.24 21.61 -19.74
C LEU A 610 2.90 21.19 -19.12
N HIS A 611 2.73 21.36 -17.80
CA HIS A 611 1.51 20.98 -17.10
C HIS A 611 0.41 22.05 -17.13
N GLY A 612 0.73 23.30 -17.50
CA GLY A 612 -0.22 24.40 -17.62
C GLY A 612 -1.06 24.38 -18.91
N THR A 613 -0.69 23.57 -19.91
CA THR A 613 -1.48 23.44 -21.15
C THR A 613 -2.69 22.53 -20.91
N LYS A 614 -3.82 23.15 -20.52
CA LYS A 614 -5.13 22.49 -20.57
C LYS A 614 -5.37 22.02 -22.01
N LYS A 615 -5.08 20.77 -22.33
CA LYS A 615 -5.60 20.13 -23.54
C LYS A 615 -7.12 20.12 -23.40
N GLU A 616 -7.78 21.04 -24.09
CA GLU A 616 -9.24 21.10 -24.22
C GLU A 616 -9.75 19.74 -24.71
N GLY A 617 -10.40 18.96 -23.84
CA GLY A 617 -11.13 17.76 -24.24
C GLY A 617 -11.05 16.57 -23.30
N ARG A 618 -10.01 16.45 -22.47
CA ARG A 618 -9.92 15.41 -21.42
C ARG A 618 -9.20 15.99 -20.20
N ARG A 619 -9.95 16.40 -19.18
CA ARG A 619 -9.38 16.66 -17.86
C ARG A 619 -8.87 15.31 -17.34
N ASP A 620 -7.56 15.11 -17.33
CA ASP A 620 -6.97 14.02 -16.57
C ASP A 620 -7.45 14.10 -15.13
N ARG A 621 -8.00 12.99 -14.63
CA ARG A 621 -8.60 12.85 -13.29
C ARG A 621 -7.59 12.96 -12.13
N LYS A 622 -6.30 13.16 -12.43
CA LYS A 622 -5.18 13.13 -11.48
C LYS A 622 -4.56 14.51 -11.31
N GLY A 623 -4.31 14.92 -10.06
CA GLY A 623 -3.65 16.18 -9.74
C GLY A 623 -2.21 16.25 -10.27
N PRO A 624 -1.58 17.43 -10.31
CA PRO A 624 -0.20 17.58 -10.76
C PRO A 624 0.82 16.68 -10.02
N ALA A 625 0.65 16.52 -8.71
CA ALA A 625 1.49 15.63 -7.89
C ALA A 625 1.33 14.16 -8.28
N ASP A 626 0.10 13.69 -8.52
CA ASP A 626 -0.18 12.34 -8.98
C ASP A 626 0.42 12.06 -10.36
N LYS A 627 0.32 13.02 -11.29
CA LYS A 627 0.92 12.89 -12.62
C LYS A 627 2.44 12.77 -12.53
N LEU A 628 3.06 13.64 -11.72
CA LEU A 628 4.49 13.62 -11.49
C LEU A 628 4.96 12.29 -10.89
N ASN A 629 4.24 11.79 -9.87
CA ASN A 629 4.55 10.51 -9.27
C ASN A 629 4.32 9.35 -10.22
N HIS A 630 3.24 9.38 -11.01
CA HIS A 630 2.92 8.35 -11.99
C HIS A 630 3.95 8.28 -13.12
N GLU A 631 4.45 9.43 -13.57
CA GLU A 631 5.57 9.50 -14.51
C GLU A 631 6.80 8.83 -13.91
N ALA A 632 7.20 9.19 -12.68
CA ALA A 632 8.33 8.57 -12.02
C ALA A 632 8.14 7.05 -11.86
N ASP A 633 7.00 6.60 -11.37
CA ASP A 633 6.64 5.19 -11.17
C ASP A 633 6.69 4.37 -12.47
N SER A 634 6.19 4.93 -13.57
CA SER A 634 6.27 4.26 -14.89
C SER A 634 7.71 4.00 -15.32
N ARG A 635 8.66 4.85 -14.91
CA ARG A 635 10.09 4.69 -15.19
C ARG A 635 10.72 3.63 -14.29
N VAL A 636 10.24 3.47 -13.05
CA VAL A 636 10.67 2.39 -12.14
C VAL A 636 10.41 1.02 -12.76
N GLU A 637 9.25 0.81 -13.39
CA GLU A 637 8.91 -0.47 -14.02
C GLU A 637 9.87 -0.87 -15.16
N VAL A 638 10.37 0.12 -15.92
CA VAL A 638 11.37 -0.12 -16.98
C VAL A 638 12.72 -0.48 -16.36
N ASP A 639 13.18 0.29 -15.37
CA ASP A 639 14.44 0.04 -14.68
C ASP A 639 14.43 -1.32 -13.97
N LYS A 640 13.29 -1.68 -13.38
CA LYS A 640 13.01 -3.00 -12.77
C LYS A 640 13.17 -4.12 -13.77
N ALA A 641 12.60 -4.02 -14.96
CA ALA A 641 12.79 -5.04 -16.00
C ALA A 641 14.28 -5.16 -16.37
N VAL A 642 14.95 -4.05 -16.70
CA VAL A 642 16.35 -4.02 -17.11
C VAL A 642 17.27 -4.64 -16.05
N ASN A 643 17.18 -4.19 -14.80
CA ASN A 643 18.01 -4.68 -13.70
C ASN A 643 17.81 -6.18 -13.47
N ARG A 644 16.57 -6.67 -13.59
CA ARG A 644 16.24 -8.10 -13.46
C ARG A 644 16.85 -8.95 -14.56
N PHE A 645 16.74 -8.53 -15.81
CA PHE A 645 17.38 -9.22 -16.93
C PHE A 645 18.89 -9.28 -16.77
N ILE A 646 19.53 -8.16 -16.44
CA ILE A 646 20.98 -8.08 -16.26
C ILE A 646 21.42 -9.04 -15.15
N LEU A 647 20.78 -8.99 -13.99
CA LEU A 647 21.13 -9.83 -12.85
C LEU A 647 21.03 -11.33 -13.21
N LEU A 648 19.89 -11.73 -13.76
CA LEU A 648 19.63 -13.14 -14.08
C LEU A 648 20.56 -13.63 -15.20
N LEU A 649 20.84 -12.81 -16.21
CA LEU A 649 21.79 -13.13 -17.26
C LEU A 649 23.22 -13.25 -16.71
N GLN A 650 23.65 -12.34 -15.84
CA GLN A 650 24.97 -12.40 -15.20
C GLN A 650 25.14 -13.69 -14.38
N ARG A 651 24.15 -14.02 -13.56
CA ARG A 651 24.15 -15.26 -12.75
C ARG A 651 24.12 -16.51 -13.63
N SER A 652 23.31 -16.51 -14.69
CA SER A 652 23.27 -17.60 -15.67
C SER A 652 24.62 -17.80 -16.35
N LEU A 653 25.27 -16.72 -16.79
CA LEU A 653 26.62 -16.78 -17.38
C LEU A 653 27.68 -17.24 -16.37
N GLN A 654 27.61 -16.78 -15.12
CA GLN A 654 28.51 -17.22 -14.06
C GLN A 654 28.37 -18.73 -13.81
N MET A 655 27.14 -19.23 -13.73
CA MET A 655 26.85 -20.67 -13.59
C MET A 655 27.44 -21.49 -14.75
N THR A 656 27.46 -20.97 -15.99
CA THR A 656 28.11 -21.70 -17.12
C THR A 656 29.63 -21.81 -16.97
N ARG A 657 30.27 -20.93 -16.21
CA ARG A 657 31.73 -20.89 -15.99
C ARG A 657 32.18 -21.74 -14.80
N MET A 658 31.26 -22.17 -13.93
CA MET A 658 31.58 -23.00 -12.78
C MET A 658 32.07 -24.40 -13.22
N GLN A 659 33.17 -24.85 -12.62
CA GLN A 659 33.79 -26.14 -12.93
C GLN A 659 33.24 -27.28 -12.07
N SER A 660 32.89 -26.99 -10.81
CA SER A 660 32.32 -27.98 -9.90
C SER A 660 30.86 -28.24 -10.25
N LYS A 661 30.51 -29.53 -10.37
CA LYS A 661 29.13 -29.95 -10.57
C LYS A 661 28.24 -29.54 -9.40
N GLU A 662 28.75 -29.65 -8.18
CA GLU A 662 28.01 -29.31 -6.95
C GLU A 662 27.74 -27.81 -6.85
N GLU A 663 28.74 -26.96 -7.11
CA GLU A 663 28.57 -25.50 -7.13
C GLU A 663 27.56 -25.09 -8.20
N LYS A 664 27.63 -25.72 -9.38
CA LYS A 664 26.71 -25.46 -10.48
C LYS A 664 25.28 -25.88 -10.16
N GLU A 665 25.08 -27.02 -9.50
CA GLU A 665 23.75 -27.47 -9.05
C GLU A 665 23.18 -26.56 -7.98
N LYS A 666 24.02 -26.08 -7.06
CA LYS A 666 23.65 -25.11 -6.03
C LYS A 666 23.23 -23.77 -6.66
N GLU A 667 24.08 -23.19 -7.51
CA GLU A 667 23.80 -21.92 -8.19
C GLU A 667 22.56 -22.03 -9.09
N ALA A 668 22.35 -23.18 -9.74
CA ALA A 668 21.14 -23.41 -10.53
C ALA A 668 19.87 -23.39 -9.68
N ALA A 669 19.91 -23.94 -8.46
CA ALA A 669 18.77 -23.90 -7.54
C ALA A 669 18.49 -22.47 -7.07
N ASP A 670 19.52 -21.69 -6.75
CA ASP A 670 19.35 -20.29 -6.33
C ASP A 670 18.82 -19.42 -7.47
N LEU A 671 19.39 -19.60 -8.66
CA LEU A 671 18.97 -18.90 -9.86
C LEU A 671 17.51 -19.17 -10.19
N GLU A 672 17.03 -20.41 -9.97
CA GLU A 672 15.62 -20.75 -10.13
C GLU A 672 14.73 -19.96 -9.15
N VAL A 673 15.15 -19.86 -7.89
CA VAL A 673 14.42 -19.08 -6.89
C VAL A 673 14.36 -17.62 -7.34
N LEU A 674 15.47 -17.03 -7.78
CA LEU A 674 15.49 -15.66 -8.29
C LEU A 674 14.61 -15.47 -9.54
N PHE A 675 14.57 -16.45 -10.45
CA PHE A 675 13.65 -16.43 -11.59
C PHE A 675 12.20 -16.37 -11.14
N SER A 676 11.80 -17.21 -10.16
CA SER A 676 10.43 -17.23 -9.65
C SER A 676 9.99 -15.89 -9.05
N TYR A 677 10.90 -15.16 -8.38
CA TYR A 677 10.63 -13.83 -7.83
C TYR A 677 10.77 -12.69 -8.85
N SER A 678 11.26 -13.00 -10.06
CA SER A 678 11.47 -12.02 -11.14
C SER A 678 10.48 -12.18 -12.29
N GLU A 679 9.69 -13.25 -12.31
CA GLU A 679 8.83 -13.66 -13.43
C GLU A 679 8.00 -12.49 -14.00
N LYS A 680 7.32 -11.73 -13.13
CA LYS A 680 6.51 -10.56 -13.57
C LYS A 680 7.36 -9.48 -14.26
N ALA A 681 8.53 -9.18 -13.72
CA ALA A 681 9.43 -8.12 -14.19
C ALA A 681 10.14 -8.50 -15.51
N ILE A 682 10.32 -9.80 -15.77
CA ILE A 682 10.92 -10.30 -17.01
C ILE A 682 9.87 -10.82 -18.01
N PHE A 683 8.61 -10.39 -17.93
CA PHE A 683 7.57 -10.79 -18.88
C PHE A 683 7.31 -12.32 -18.91
N GLY A 684 7.48 -12.97 -17.77
CA GLY A 684 7.19 -14.38 -17.57
C GLY A 684 8.15 -15.30 -18.30
N LYS A 685 7.58 -16.34 -18.92
CA LYS A 685 8.33 -17.35 -19.65
C LYS A 685 9.13 -16.76 -20.83
N LEU A 686 8.59 -15.77 -21.53
CA LEU A 686 9.24 -15.18 -22.70
C LEU A 686 10.61 -14.56 -22.35
N GLY A 687 10.70 -13.79 -21.27
CA GLY A 687 11.99 -13.24 -20.86
C GLY A 687 12.94 -14.29 -20.31
N ARG A 688 12.43 -15.33 -19.65
CA ARG A 688 13.26 -16.48 -19.25
C ARG A 688 13.87 -17.16 -20.47
N ASP A 689 13.06 -17.49 -21.47
CA ASP A 689 13.51 -18.12 -22.72
C ASP A 689 14.56 -17.23 -23.41
N LYS A 690 14.39 -15.91 -23.35
CA LYS A 690 15.36 -14.94 -23.88
C LYS A 690 16.68 -14.89 -23.11
N ILE A 691 16.63 -14.95 -21.77
CA ILE A 691 17.83 -15.05 -20.93
C ILE A 691 18.59 -16.36 -21.22
N ASP A 692 17.86 -17.46 -21.40
CA ASP A 692 18.46 -18.76 -21.74
C ASP A 692 19.09 -18.73 -23.14
N GLU A 693 18.44 -18.08 -24.12
CA GLU A 693 18.99 -17.83 -25.46
C GLU A 693 20.30 -17.04 -25.37
N TRP A 694 20.29 -15.87 -24.72
CA TRP A 694 21.49 -15.06 -24.53
C TRP A 694 22.58 -15.79 -23.77
N THR A 695 22.24 -16.54 -22.73
CA THR A 695 23.21 -17.33 -21.98
C THR A 695 23.91 -18.33 -22.89
N ARG A 696 23.18 -19.04 -23.77
CA ARG A 696 23.77 -19.96 -24.75
C ARG A 696 24.63 -19.23 -25.77
N ASP A 697 24.16 -18.13 -26.31
CA ASP A 697 24.84 -17.38 -27.37
C ASP A 697 26.11 -16.68 -26.89
N TYR A 698 26.12 -16.31 -25.61
CA TYR A 698 27.18 -15.51 -24.99
C TYR A 698 28.14 -16.36 -24.16
N ALA A 699 27.79 -17.61 -23.84
CA ALA A 699 28.68 -18.55 -23.17
C ALA A 699 30.00 -18.69 -23.93
N GLY A 700 31.12 -18.37 -23.27
CA GLY A 700 32.46 -18.47 -23.83
C GLY A 700 32.84 -17.39 -24.87
N ARG A 701 32.00 -16.36 -25.08
CA ARG A 701 32.31 -15.23 -25.96
C ARG A 701 32.51 -13.93 -25.16
N SER A 702 33.45 -13.11 -25.59
CA SER A 702 33.53 -11.70 -25.13
C SER A 702 32.56 -10.89 -25.98
N ILE A 703 31.37 -10.62 -25.43
CA ILE A 703 30.36 -9.82 -26.09
C ILE A 703 30.33 -8.46 -25.40
N GLY A 704 30.41 -7.41 -26.22
CA GLY A 704 30.32 -6.06 -25.72
C GLY A 704 28.96 -5.84 -25.07
N LEU A 705 28.96 -5.36 -23.82
CA LEU A 705 27.77 -5.03 -23.05
C LEU A 705 26.76 -4.18 -23.83
N ARG A 706 27.24 -3.26 -24.67
CA ARG A 706 26.40 -2.44 -25.55
C ARG A 706 25.45 -3.28 -26.40
N LYS A 707 25.93 -4.37 -27.00
CA LYS A 707 25.12 -5.25 -27.84
C LYS A 707 24.01 -5.94 -27.03
N ILE A 708 24.35 -6.41 -25.82
CA ILE A 708 23.39 -7.04 -24.90
C ILE A 708 22.29 -6.04 -24.53
N MET A 709 22.68 -4.79 -24.25
CA MET A 709 21.74 -3.73 -23.90
C MET A 709 20.82 -3.33 -25.06
N GLU A 710 21.35 -3.28 -26.30
CA GLU A 710 20.56 -3.02 -27.50
C GLU A 710 19.51 -4.13 -27.72
N GLU A 711 19.92 -5.40 -27.65
CA GLU A 711 18.98 -6.54 -27.78
C GLU A 711 17.96 -6.60 -26.63
N LEU A 712 18.38 -6.29 -25.40
CA LEU A 712 17.50 -6.24 -24.24
C LEU A 712 16.47 -5.12 -24.34
N LYS A 713 16.90 -3.95 -24.81
CA LYS A 713 16.03 -2.80 -25.03
C LYS A 713 14.94 -3.12 -26.05
N GLU A 714 15.33 -3.65 -27.21
CA GLU A 714 14.39 -4.02 -28.27
C GLU A 714 13.32 -4.98 -27.73
N PHE A 715 13.76 -6.00 -26.99
CA PHE A 715 12.87 -6.96 -26.36
C PHE A 715 11.93 -6.31 -25.33
N ILE A 716 12.43 -5.47 -24.41
CA ILE A 716 11.59 -4.80 -23.40
C ILE A 716 10.56 -3.89 -24.05
N ILE A 717 10.96 -3.10 -25.05
CA ILE A 717 10.06 -2.19 -25.77
C ILE A 717 8.96 -3.01 -26.46
N GLU A 718 9.32 -4.05 -27.20
CA GLU A 718 8.37 -4.96 -27.86
C GLU A 718 7.35 -5.51 -26.84
N GLN A 719 7.81 -6.00 -25.70
CA GLN A 719 6.95 -6.56 -24.66
C GLN A 719 6.06 -5.52 -23.96
N LEU A 720 6.52 -4.27 -23.82
CA LEU A 720 5.71 -3.17 -23.28
C LEU A 720 4.65 -2.70 -24.27
N HIS A 721 4.96 -2.69 -25.57
CA HIS A 721 4.00 -2.45 -26.65
C HIS A 721 2.88 -3.51 -26.65
N GLU A 722 3.24 -4.79 -26.59
CA GLU A 722 2.28 -5.90 -26.59
C GLU A 722 1.32 -5.87 -25.38
N LYS A 723 1.76 -5.33 -24.25
CA LYS A 723 0.92 -5.14 -23.05
C LYS A 723 -0.08 -3.99 -23.16
N GLY A 724 -0.18 -3.32 -24.31
CA GLY A 724 -1.20 -2.30 -24.56
C GLY A 724 -0.95 -0.98 -23.83
N LYS A 725 0.30 -0.66 -23.49
CA LYS A 725 0.66 0.68 -23.01
C LYS A 725 0.74 1.61 -24.22
N GLU A 726 -0.33 2.28 -24.62
CA GLU A 726 -0.31 3.24 -25.76
C GLU A 726 0.52 4.53 -25.47
N GLU A 727 1.08 4.69 -24.26
CA GLU A 727 1.90 5.83 -23.83
C GLU A 727 3.40 5.70 -24.19
N ILE A 728 3.74 5.11 -25.34
CA ILE A 728 5.14 4.72 -25.64
C ILE A 728 5.99 5.81 -26.33
N GLN A 729 5.38 6.84 -26.92
CA GLN A 729 6.19 7.92 -27.52
C GLN A 729 7.06 8.67 -26.48
N ASP A 730 6.57 8.80 -25.23
CA ASP A 730 7.36 9.33 -24.12
C ASP A 730 8.30 8.26 -23.50
N MET A 731 7.94 6.96 -23.62
CA MET A 731 8.82 5.87 -23.21
C MET A 731 10.02 5.69 -24.14
N GLU A 732 9.96 5.92 -25.45
CA GLU A 732 11.12 5.76 -26.35
C GLU A 732 12.27 6.71 -25.98
N VAL A 733 11.96 7.98 -25.73
CA VAL A 733 12.92 8.98 -25.23
C VAL A 733 13.43 8.56 -23.85
N MET A 734 12.54 8.06 -22.99
CA MET A 734 12.89 7.56 -21.67
C MET A 734 13.77 6.32 -21.68
N THR A 735 13.53 5.38 -22.60
CA THR A 735 14.33 4.19 -22.78
C THR A 735 15.71 4.56 -23.33
N ILE A 736 15.81 5.55 -24.22
CA ILE A 736 17.10 6.12 -24.67
C ILE A 736 17.84 6.81 -23.51
N MET A 737 17.13 7.46 -22.59
CA MET A 737 17.75 8.08 -21.41
C MET A 737 18.21 7.05 -20.38
N VAL A 738 17.42 6.00 -20.13
CA VAL A 738 17.78 4.87 -19.26
C VAL A 738 18.95 4.09 -19.87
N GLU A 739 18.94 3.85 -21.18
CA GLU A 739 20.04 3.25 -21.94
C GLU A 739 21.35 4.01 -21.76
N ASN A 740 21.32 5.34 -21.95
CA ASN A 740 22.51 6.17 -21.75
C ASN A 740 22.99 6.15 -20.29
N GLN A 741 22.08 6.07 -19.31
CA GLN A 741 22.44 6.03 -17.90
C GLN A 741 23.04 4.68 -17.49
N VAL A 742 22.43 3.57 -17.93
CA VAL A 742 22.94 2.22 -17.68
C VAL A 742 24.31 2.02 -18.34
N LEU A 743 24.48 2.46 -19.60
CA LEU A 743 25.80 2.45 -20.27
C LEU A 743 26.85 3.25 -19.49
N LEU A 744 26.45 4.38 -18.89
CA LEU A 744 27.34 5.20 -18.07
C LEU A 744 27.76 4.47 -16.78
N ASP A 745 26.80 3.89 -16.06
CA ASP A 745 27.02 3.16 -14.80
C ASP A 745 27.96 1.96 -15.04
N PHE A 746 27.78 1.24 -16.14
CA PHE A 746 28.67 0.14 -16.50
C PHE A 746 30.06 0.57 -16.93
N LYS A 747 30.20 1.67 -17.68
CA LYS A 747 31.52 2.23 -18.02
C LYS A 747 32.24 2.70 -16.77
N GLU A 748 31.53 3.25 -15.79
CA GLU A 748 32.11 3.60 -14.49
C GLU A 748 32.57 2.36 -13.71
N LYS A 749 31.82 1.26 -13.75
CA LYS A 749 32.20 -0.01 -13.13
C LYS A 749 33.40 -0.66 -13.84
N GLU A 750 33.43 -0.65 -15.17
CA GLU A 750 34.55 -1.12 -15.99
C GLU A 750 35.83 -0.32 -15.67
N ILE A 751 35.74 1.02 -15.65
CA ILE A 751 36.82 1.92 -15.24
C ILE A 751 37.31 1.57 -13.82
N SER A 752 36.39 1.36 -12.87
CA SER A 752 36.76 1.01 -11.50
C SER A 752 37.48 -0.32 -11.40
N ILE A 753 37.03 -1.36 -12.13
CA ILE A 753 37.67 -2.68 -12.14
C ILE A 753 39.08 -2.58 -12.73
N LEU A 754 39.23 -1.90 -13.87
CA LEU A 754 40.52 -1.70 -14.53
C LEU A 754 41.49 -0.93 -13.64
N GLN A 755 41.02 0.10 -12.92
CA GLN A 755 41.82 0.84 -11.94
C GLN A 755 42.27 -0.04 -10.77
N THR A 756 41.38 -0.88 -10.23
CA THR A 756 41.72 -1.81 -9.14
C THR A 756 42.76 -2.84 -9.60
N GLN A 757 42.57 -3.47 -10.76
CA GLN A 757 43.50 -4.45 -11.31
C GLN A 757 44.88 -3.83 -11.56
N MET A 758 44.92 -2.61 -12.09
CA MET A 758 46.17 -1.88 -12.30
C MET A 758 46.86 -1.56 -10.97
N GLN A 759 46.11 -1.15 -9.94
CA GLN A 759 46.65 -0.88 -8.61
C GLN A 759 47.17 -2.15 -7.91
N GLU A 760 46.47 -3.27 -8.04
CA GLU A 760 46.90 -4.57 -7.50
C GLU A 760 48.23 -5.02 -8.13
N LEU A 761 48.38 -4.90 -9.44
CA LEU A 761 49.63 -5.23 -10.14
C LEU A 761 50.78 -4.32 -9.70
N LEU A 762 50.52 -3.01 -9.53
CA LEU A 762 51.51 -2.06 -9.01
C LEU A 762 51.95 -2.43 -7.57
N ASN A 763 51.00 -2.83 -6.72
CA ASN A 763 51.27 -3.21 -5.33
C ASN A 763 52.00 -4.55 -5.21
N GLN A 764 51.81 -5.48 -6.15
CA GLN A 764 52.48 -6.79 -6.16
C GLN A 764 53.97 -6.71 -6.55
N GLY A 765 54.46 -5.56 -7.02
CA GLY A 765 55.86 -5.36 -7.40
C GLY A 765 56.30 -6.17 -8.63
N VAL A 766 55.37 -6.87 -9.29
CA VAL A 766 55.60 -7.61 -10.54
C VAL A 766 55.40 -6.62 -11.69
N VAL A 767 56.51 -6.08 -12.18
CA VAL A 767 56.52 -5.07 -13.25
C VAL A 767 56.41 -5.76 -14.61
N ASP A 768 55.27 -6.41 -14.87
CA ASP A 768 54.89 -6.73 -16.25
C ASP A 768 54.43 -5.45 -16.92
N LYS A 769 55.40 -4.69 -17.46
CA LYS A 769 55.15 -3.41 -18.13
C LYS A 769 54.17 -3.54 -19.27
N GLN A 770 54.14 -4.69 -19.94
CA GLN A 770 53.23 -4.91 -21.07
C GLN A 770 51.80 -5.01 -20.56
N HIS A 771 51.56 -5.80 -19.52
CA HIS A 771 50.23 -5.94 -18.92
C HIS A 771 49.68 -4.62 -18.36
N ILE A 772 50.53 -3.81 -17.71
CA ILE A 772 50.15 -2.46 -17.25
C ILE A 772 49.81 -1.56 -18.43
N THR A 773 50.63 -1.57 -19.50
CA THR A 773 50.36 -0.77 -20.71
C THR A 773 49.03 -1.18 -21.37
N ASP A 774 48.72 -2.48 -21.40
CA ASP A 774 47.47 -2.99 -21.97
C ASP A 774 46.25 -2.55 -21.14
N LEU A 775 46.35 -2.57 -19.80
CA LEU A 775 45.30 -2.05 -18.90
C LEU A 775 45.13 -0.53 -19.03
N GLU A 776 46.21 0.24 -19.19
CA GLU A 776 46.13 1.70 -19.42
C GLU A 776 45.40 2.03 -20.73
N VAL A 777 45.65 1.25 -21.79
CA VAL A 777 44.95 1.40 -23.08
C VAL A 777 43.46 1.08 -22.93
N GLN A 778 43.11 0.01 -22.21
CA GLN A 778 41.72 -0.37 -21.94
C GLN A 778 41.01 0.70 -21.09
N LEU A 779 41.67 1.22 -20.06
CA LEU A 779 41.14 2.27 -19.20
C LEU A 779 40.85 3.55 -20.00
N LYS A 780 41.82 3.99 -20.82
CA LYS A 780 41.64 5.16 -21.67
C LYS A 780 40.51 4.99 -22.69
N THR A 781 40.36 3.80 -23.25
CA THR A 781 39.27 3.46 -24.18
C THR A 781 37.91 3.55 -23.47
N ALA A 782 37.79 2.98 -22.27
CA ALA A 782 36.57 3.05 -21.48
C ALA A 782 36.20 4.50 -21.07
N GLU A 783 37.20 5.35 -20.79
CA GLU A 783 37.00 6.79 -20.52
C GLU A 783 36.57 7.59 -21.75
N GLU A 784 37.05 7.24 -22.95
CA GLU A 784 36.61 7.84 -24.21
C GLU A 784 35.18 7.43 -24.57
N ASP A 785 34.83 6.14 -24.41
CA ASP A 785 33.46 5.63 -24.56
C ASP A 785 32.50 6.36 -23.62
N LYS A 786 32.86 6.53 -22.34
CA LYS A 786 32.07 7.27 -21.36
C LYS A 786 31.81 8.71 -21.82
N ARG A 787 32.83 9.39 -22.37
CA ARG A 787 32.69 10.76 -22.91
C ARG A 787 31.75 10.80 -24.11
N GLN A 788 31.78 9.79 -24.97
CA GLN A 788 30.91 9.71 -26.13
C GLN A 788 29.43 9.53 -25.72
N VAL A 789 29.14 8.65 -24.75
CA VAL A 789 27.81 8.45 -24.18
C VAL A 789 27.28 9.75 -23.56
N LEU A 790 28.11 10.49 -22.81
CA LEU A 790 27.75 11.81 -22.26
C LEU A 790 27.42 12.83 -23.35
N SER A 791 28.12 12.81 -24.50
CA SER A 791 27.84 13.73 -25.61
C SER A 791 26.52 13.41 -26.31
N LEU A 792 26.21 12.12 -26.53
CA LEU A 792 24.95 11.67 -27.12
C LEU A 792 23.78 12.04 -26.22
N ARG A 793 23.92 11.83 -24.91
CA ARG A 793 22.94 12.23 -23.92
C ARG A 793 22.62 13.74 -23.98
N ARG A 794 23.62 14.57 -24.24
CA ARG A 794 23.45 16.02 -24.39
C ARG A 794 22.68 16.38 -25.66
N GLN A 795 23.03 15.75 -26.78
CA GLN A 795 22.34 15.94 -28.07
C GLN A 795 20.87 15.52 -28.01
N TYR A 796 20.55 14.40 -27.36
CA TYR A 796 19.16 13.97 -27.18
C TYR A 796 18.36 14.91 -26.27
N LYS A 797 18.98 15.46 -25.21
CA LYS A 797 18.36 16.50 -24.37
C LYS A 797 18.10 17.83 -25.10
N GLU A 798 18.86 18.12 -26.16
CA GLU A 798 18.67 19.33 -26.98
C GLU A 798 17.63 19.12 -28.09
N ALA A 799 17.34 17.86 -28.45
CA ALA A 799 16.39 17.49 -29.50
C ALA A 799 14.98 17.18 -28.98
N ALA A 800 14.87 16.69 -27.73
CA ALA A 800 13.63 16.58 -26.96
C ALA A 800 13.30 17.93 -26.33
#